data_AF-A0AAV7GV00-F1
#
_entry.id   AF-A0AAV7GV00-F1
#
_cell.length_a   1.000
_cell.length_b   1.000
_cell.length_c   1.000
_cell.angle_alpha   90.00
_cell.angle_beta   90.00
_cell.angle_gamma   90.00
#
_symmetry.space_group_name_H-M   'P 1'
#
loop_
_entity.id
_entity.type
_entity.pdbx_description
1 polymer ?
#
loop_
_entity_poly.entity_id
_entity_poly.type
_entity_poly.pdbx_seq_one_letter_code
_entity_poly.pdbx_strand_id
1 'polypeptide(L)'
;MRNPADMVVRSSLEEMLESLQRRDEKPKDVPPALPNRPTSRGRLPSARRSLPVDFKVENAMSGTLSWSQEKETEETEAVLNCGIFGQNAKVVQEESPYAKLPELESYEERSEEDDVFHSSAALSDSAVRFNVNLRSGESGQNMNFVLKKKLRVWCHFPDTGWELGNVQSLSGQLANIFLSNGKISAVHVERLLPANPNILDGTDDLIQLSYLNEPSVLYSLKRRYADDMIYTKAGPVLVAVNPLKKVHICGSDFSGAYQHKTLDGPHVYAVADAAYSEMMRDGINQSVIISGESGAGKTETAKIAMQYLAALGGCSGIEQRLLHTNPILEAFGNAKTLRNDNASRFSRVVQRAKGERSYHIFYQLCAGAPLVLKDKFNLKSAHEYEYLKQSDCISISEVDDAQMFHVLMEAFDTVRICKEDQENAFAIIAALLWLGNVKFEVIDYEKHVQVIPDDGVKNAAKLMGCEVDQLMLALSTRTIQAGVDSIVQRLTLQQAMDTRDALAKSIYDSLFEWLVDQINISLEDGKRRAGRSISILDIYGFESFHNNRFEQFCINYTNERLQQYFNRHLFKLEQEEYTQDGIDWNNIDFIDNTECLNLFEKKPLGILCLLDEESNFAKATDLTLAIKFQKHLSSNPCFKLGMDGAFKILHYAGEVVYDTSGFLEKNRDPLYSDLVQLLQSCSCQLLRTITSHILNQSQRSTRPQWLNGADSQKQSVGTKFKAQMFRLMQRLENTTPHFIRCIKPNRKQLPGMFDNDVVLEQLRCCGVLEVVKISRSGYPTRITHQQFAERYGFLLLDNIDFQDPLSVSISILHQFNILPQMYQVGYTKLFFRSGQACLISVIY
;
A
#
# COMPACT_ATOMS: atom_id res chain seq x y z
N MET A 1 27.52 10.08 62.01
CA MET A 1 28.42 10.55 60.93
C MET A 1 28.62 9.44 59.90
N ARG A 2 27.96 9.52 58.75
CA ARG A 2 28.47 9.38 57.37
C ARG A 2 27.28 9.31 56.41
N ASN A 3 27.36 10.14 55.36
CA ASN A 3 26.30 10.46 54.39
C ASN A 3 25.91 9.26 53.51
N PRO A 4 24.63 9.14 53.11
CA PRO A 4 24.19 8.30 52.00
C PRO A 4 24.12 9.14 50.72
N ALA A 5 25.24 9.26 50.03
CA ALA A 5 25.29 9.72 48.64
C ALA A 5 26.38 8.90 47.93
N ASP A 6 26.12 8.54 46.67
CA ASP A 6 26.94 7.75 45.75
C ASP A 6 26.75 6.22 45.76
N MET A 7 25.59 5.78 45.26
CA MET A 7 25.49 4.55 44.47
C MET A 7 25.09 4.93 43.04
N VAL A 8 26.09 5.15 42.18
CA VAL A 8 25.89 5.31 40.73
C VAL A 8 25.84 3.90 40.13
N VAL A 9 24.67 3.52 39.61
CA VAL A 9 24.51 2.35 38.74
C VAL A 9 25.14 2.69 37.40
N ARG A 10 26.25 2.02 37.05
CA ARG A 10 26.93 2.19 35.75
C ARG A 10 26.07 1.60 34.63
N SER A 11 26.07 2.27 33.49
CA SER A 11 25.34 1.84 32.29
C SER A 11 26.06 0.67 31.61
N SER A 12 25.31 -0.28 31.06
CA SER A 12 25.82 -1.38 30.24
C SER A 12 26.65 -0.92 29.04
N LEU A 13 26.54 0.35 28.65
CA LEU A 13 27.36 0.99 27.61
C LEU A 13 28.79 1.30 28.09
N GLU A 14 28.98 1.62 29.38
CA GLU A 14 30.29 1.93 29.95
C GLU A 14 31.14 0.66 30.15
N GLU A 15 30.53 -0.45 30.57
CA GLU A 15 31.21 -1.76 30.63
C GLU A 15 31.61 -2.27 29.24
N MET A 16 30.83 -1.96 28.21
CA MET A 16 31.11 -2.33 26.82
C MET A 16 32.30 -1.54 26.23
N LEU A 17 32.42 -0.24 26.55
CA LEU A 17 33.53 0.60 26.12
C LEU A 17 34.86 0.22 26.79
N GLU A 18 34.83 -0.18 28.06
CA GLU A 18 36.01 -0.70 28.78
C GLU A 18 36.45 -2.07 28.24
N SER A 19 35.50 -2.90 27.78
CA SER A 19 35.81 -4.18 27.12
C SER A 19 36.43 -4.00 25.72
N LEU A 20 36.13 -2.89 25.03
CA LEU A 20 36.70 -2.57 23.72
C LEU A 20 38.13 -2.06 23.85
N GLN A 21 38.42 -1.23 24.86
CA GLN A 21 39.79 -0.73 25.12
C GLN A 21 40.78 -1.84 25.50
N ARG A 22 40.33 -2.98 26.06
CA ARG A 22 41.21 -4.12 26.37
C ARG A 22 41.52 -5.04 25.18
N ARG A 23 40.89 -4.85 24.01
CA ARG A 23 41.06 -5.73 22.85
C ARG A 23 42.02 -5.20 21.78
N ASP A 24 42.38 -3.92 21.84
CA ASP A 24 43.25 -3.27 20.85
C ASP A 24 44.77 -3.56 21.02
N GLU A 25 45.17 -4.41 21.97
CA GLU A 25 46.59 -4.76 22.23
C GLU A 25 47.03 -6.14 21.68
N LYS A 26 46.56 -6.60 20.51
CA LYS A 26 47.12 -7.82 19.87
C LYS A 26 47.51 -7.63 18.41
N PRO A 27 48.68 -8.16 17.97
CA PRO A 27 49.19 -7.97 16.61
C PRO A 27 48.40 -8.76 15.55
N LYS A 28 48.24 -8.13 14.38
CA LYS A 28 47.59 -8.64 13.16
C LYS A 28 48.57 -9.56 12.42
N ASP A 29 48.29 -10.87 12.34
CA ASP A 29 48.70 -11.80 11.26
C ASP A 29 48.36 -13.27 11.61
N VAL A 30 47.07 -13.58 11.85
CA VAL A 30 46.57 -14.96 11.99
C VAL A 30 45.14 -15.03 11.42
N PRO A 31 44.73 -16.11 10.70
CA PRO A 31 43.37 -16.27 10.20
C PRO A 31 42.30 -16.22 11.30
N PRO A 32 41.04 -15.88 10.96
CA PRO A 32 39.96 -15.78 11.95
C PRO A 32 39.77 -17.12 12.64
N ALA A 33 39.75 -17.11 13.98
CA ALA A 33 39.52 -18.30 14.78
C ALA A 33 38.07 -18.78 14.60
N LEU A 34 37.88 -20.11 14.58
CA LEU A 34 36.57 -20.73 14.62
C LEU A 34 35.76 -20.18 15.81
N PRO A 35 34.46 -19.88 15.64
CA PRO A 35 33.63 -19.39 16.73
C PRO A 35 33.53 -20.44 17.84
N ASN A 36 33.87 -20.03 19.07
CA ASN A 36 33.72 -20.89 20.24
C ASN A 36 32.23 -21.04 20.60
N ARG A 37 31.76 -22.28 20.64
CA ARG A 37 30.41 -22.65 21.09
C ARG A 37 30.17 -22.15 22.52
N PRO A 38 29.09 -21.40 22.83
CA PRO A 38 28.71 -21.12 24.20
C PRO A 38 28.38 -22.43 24.92
N THR A 39 28.84 -22.59 26.16
CA THR A 39 28.46 -23.72 27.00
C THR A 39 26.96 -23.63 27.32
N SER A 40 26.17 -24.48 26.67
CA SER A 40 24.72 -24.52 26.80
C SER A 40 24.30 -24.95 28.21
N ARG A 41 23.77 -24.02 29.01
CA ARG A 41 22.75 -24.34 30.02
C ARG A 41 21.37 -24.19 29.37
N GLY A 42 21.04 -25.14 28.52
CA GLY A 42 19.74 -25.24 27.87
C GLY A 42 19.48 -26.70 27.55
N ARG A 43 18.42 -27.26 28.15
CA ARG A 43 17.97 -28.63 27.95
C ARG A 43 17.66 -28.82 26.46
N LEU A 44 18.26 -29.83 25.82
CA LEU A 44 17.91 -30.24 24.45
C LEU A 44 16.39 -30.51 24.35
N PRO A 45 15.69 -30.02 23.31
CA PRO A 45 14.35 -30.50 23.02
C PRO A 45 14.43 -31.97 22.62
N SER A 46 13.62 -32.81 23.27
CA SER A 46 13.49 -34.22 22.91
C SER A 46 12.99 -34.39 21.48
N ALA A 47 13.54 -35.38 20.79
CA ALA A 47 13.19 -35.78 19.43
C ALA A 47 11.68 -35.79 19.15
N ARG A 48 11.36 -35.41 17.91
CA ARG A 48 10.08 -35.54 17.20
C ARG A 48 9.11 -36.54 17.86
N ARG A 49 8.02 -36.04 18.45
CA ARG A 49 6.77 -36.80 18.53
C ARG A 49 5.95 -36.43 17.30
N SER A 50 5.75 -37.41 16.43
CA SER A 50 4.65 -37.42 15.48
C SER A 50 3.34 -37.12 16.19
N LEU A 51 2.50 -36.29 15.57
CA LEU A 51 1.13 -36.04 16.00
C LEU A 51 0.38 -37.38 16.13
N PRO A 52 -0.48 -37.59 17.15
CA PRO A 52 -1.31 -38.77 17.22
C PRO A 52 -2.34 -38.76 16.09
N VAL A 53 -2.32 -39.80 15.26
CA VAL A 53 -3.49 -40.24 14.49
C VAL A 53 -4.41 -40.93 15.50
N ASP A 54 -5.40 -40.20 16.01
CA ASP A 54 -6.67 -40.68 16.59
C ASP A 54 -7.21 -39.68 17.63
N PHE A 55 -8.16 -38.85 17.22
CA PHE A 55 -9.10 -38.22 18.14
C PHE A 55 -10.50 -38.71 17.77
N LYS A 56 -10.94 -39.77 18.45
CA LYS A 56 -12.27 -40.35 18.29
C LYS A 56 -13.32 -39.45 18.95
N VAL A 57 -14.32 -39.08 18.16
CA VAL A 57 -15.62 -38.60 18.63
C VAL A 57 -16.38 -39.80 19.21
N GLU A 58 -16.82 -39.69 20.46
CA GLU A 58 -17.73 -40.66 21.07
C GLU A 58 -19.10 -40.61 20.38
N ASN A 59 -19.35 -41.63 19.56
CA ASN A 59 -20.70 -42.03 19.14
C ASN A 59 -21.27 -42.93 20.23
N ALA A 60 -22.33 -42.46 20.91
CA ALA A 60 -23.21 -43.29 21.70
C ALA A 60 -24.50 -43.53 20.90
N MET A 61 -24.60 -44.71 20.28
CA MET A 61 -25.62 -45.73 20.55
C MET A 61 -25.90 -46.59 19.31
N SER A 62 -25.53 -47.86 19.45
CA SER A 62 -25.98 -48.99 18.65
C SER A 62 -27.41 -49.36 19.03
N GLY A 63 -28.26 -49.61 18.02
CA GLY A 63 -29.55 -50.27 18.16
C GLY A 63 -30.06 -50.76 16.81
N THR A 64 -29.82 -52.04 16.53
CA THR A 64 -30.29 -52.79 15.35
C THR A 64 -31.79 -53.11 15.44
N LEU A 65 -32.43 -53.31 14.27
CA LEU A 65 -33.80 -53.84 14.00
C LEU A 65 -34.90 -52.76 14.01
N SER A 66 -35.78 -52.63 13.01
CA SER A 66 -36.46 -53.66 12.23
C SER A 66 -37.02 -53.10 10.91
N TRP A 67 -37.24 -54.00 9.95
CA TRP A 67 -38.03 -53.77 8.74
C TRP A 67 -39.53 -53.71 9.07
N SER A 68 -40.24 -52.76 8.47
CA SER A 68 -41.67 -52.90 8.19
C SER A 68 -42.05 -52.12 6.93
N GLN A 69 -42.59 -52.86 5.97
CA GLN A 69 -43.29 -52.39 4.77
C GLN A 69 -44.60 -51.69 5.17
N GLU A 70 -44.96 -50.59 4.51
CA GLU A 70 -46.13 -50.51 3.61
C GLU A 70 -46.42 -49.06 3.14
N LYS A 71 -46.66 -48.97 1.82
CA LYS A 71 -47.60 -48.12 1.06
C LYS A 71 -47.36 -46.61 0.85
N GLU A 72 -47.01 -46.33 -0.42
CA GLU A 72 -47.66 -45.41 -1.36
C GLU A 72 -48.36 -44.15 -0.81
N THR A 73 -47.89 -42.97 -1.23
CA THR A 73 -48.49 -42.16 -2.32
C THR A 73 -47.59 -40.96 -2.65
N GLU A 74 -47.23 -40.84 -3.94
CA GLU A 74 -47.10 -39.64 -4.80
C GLU A 74 -47.09 -38.24 -4.13
N GLU A 75 -46.18 -37.28 -4.43
CA GLU A 75 -45.86 -36.71 -5.75
C GLU A 75 -44.57 -35.82 -5.69
N THR A 76 -43.78 -35.85 -6.79
CA THR A 76 -42.83 -34.82 -7.35
C THR A 76 -41.75 -34.20 -6.43
N GLU A 77 -40.44 -34.19 -6.70
CA GLU A 77 -39.67 -34.09 -7.96
C GLU A 77 -38.32 -34.82 -7.81
N ALA A 78 -37.86 -35.49 -8.87
CA ALA A 78 -36.46 -35.87 -9.01
C ALA A 78 -36.00 -35.62 -10.46
N VAL A 79 -34.91 -34.87 -10.56
CA VAL A 79 -33.72 -35.16 -11.38
C VAL A 79 -33.95 -35.61 -12.83
N LEU A 80 -33.36 -34.85 -13.76
CA LEU A 80 -32.80 -35.44 -14.98
C LEU A 80 -31.38 -34.93 -15.24
N ASN A 81 -30.43 -35.81 -14.92
CA ASN A 81 -29.22 -36.05 -15.70
C ASN A 81 -29.61 -36.43 -17.14
N CYS A 82 -28.90 -35.96 -18.15
CA CYS A 82 -28.09 -36.83 -19.02
C CYS A 82 -27.43 -36.04 -20.15
N GLY A 83 -26.20 -36.43 -20.45
CA GLY A 83 -25.47 -35.96 -21.61
C GLY A 83 -25.62 -36.86 -22.84
N ILE A 84 -24.64 -36.64 -23.74
CA ILE A 84 -24.17 -37.48 -24.85
C ILE A 84 -24.91 -37.24 -26.18
N PHE A 85 -24.17 -36.72 -27.17
CA PHE A 85 -23.85 -37.45 -28.41
C PHE A 85 -22.69 -36.77 -29.15
N GLY A 86 -21.66 -37.56 -29.46
CA GLY A 86 -20.66 -37.20 -30.48
C GLY A 86 -21.00 -37.88 -31.80
N GLN A 87 -20.69 -37.22 -32.92
CA GLN A 87 -20.32 -37.87 -34.18
C GLN A 87 -19.65 -36.90 -35.15
N ASN A 88 -18.57 -37.41 -35.76
CA ASN A 88 -17.71 -36.90 -36.83
C ASN A 88 -18.35 -36.02 -37.92
N ALA A 89 -17.71 -34.91 -38.29
CA ALA A 89 -17.59 -34.47 -39.69
C ALA A 89 -16.54 -33.34 -39.91
N LYS A 90 -15.58 -33.65 -40.79
CA LYS A 90 -14.99 -32.84 -41.88
C LYS A 90 -14.42 -31.43 -41.64
N VAL A 91 -13.12 -31.37 -41.97
CA VAL A 91 -12.35 -30.26 -42.54
C VAL A 91 -13.16 -29.44 -43.56
N VAL A 92 -13.19 -28.12 -43.37
CA VAL A 92 -13.41 -27.12 -44.42
C VAL A 92 -12.44 -25.96 -44.20
N GLN A 93 -11.56 -25.78 -45.18
CA GLN A 93 -10.83 -24.54 -45.46
C GLN A 93 -11.80 -23.54 -46.09
N GLU A 94 -11.76 -22.27 -45.69
CA GLU A 94 -12.17 -21.17 -46.55
C GLU A 94 -11.06 -20.11 -46.58
N GLU A 95 -10.56 -19.88 -47.80
CA GLU A 95 -9.58 -18.86 -48.17
C GLU A 95 -10.29 -17.53 -48.50
N SER A 96 -9.65 -16.41 -48.10
CA SER A 96 -9.34 -15.15 -48.83
C SER A 96 -10.33 -14.60 -49.88
N PRO A 97 -10.63 -13.28 -49.94
CA PRO A 97 -9.72 -12.30 -50.60
C PRO A 97 -9.76 -10.88 -49.96
N TYR A 98 -8.68 -10.09 -49.92
CA TYR A 98 -8.30 -9.17 -50.98
C TYR A 98 -6.90 -8.60 -50.69
N ALA A 99 -5.99 -8.75 -51.66
CA ALA A 99 -4.78 -7.97 -51.78
C ALA A 99 -5.06 -6.70 -52.60
N LYS A 100 -4.43 -5.58 -52.23
CA LYS A 100 -3.69 -4.66 -53.12
C LYS A 100 -3.21 -3.40 -52.37
N LEU A 101 -1.89 -3.23 -52.33
CA LEU A 101 -1.21 -1.93 -52.19
C LEU A 101 -1.54 -1.03 -53.40
N PRO A 102 -1.37 0.29 -53.26
CA PRO A 102 -0.21 0.90 -53.92
C PRO A 102 0.55 1.93 -53.06
N GLU A 103 1.75 2.20 -53.55
CA GLU A 103 2.82 3.05 -53.04
C GLU A 103 2.56 4.57 -53.15
N LEU A 104 3.30 5.30 -52.30
CA LEU A 104 3.88 6.65 -52.40
C LEU A 104 3.49 7.56 -53.59
N GLU A 105 3.15 8.82 -53.25
CA GLU A 105 3.71 9.98 -53.94
C GLU A 105 3.75 11.22 -53.02
N SER A 106 4.78 12.04 -53.27
CA SER A 106 5.32 13.21 -52.57
C SER A 106 4.50 14.50 -52.67
N TYR A 107 4.94 15.57 -51.98
CA TYR A 107 5.07 16.99 -52.39
C TYR A 107 5.01 17.87 -51.12
N GLU A 108 6.17 18.26 -50.57
CA GLU A 108 6.96 19.48 -50.82
C GLU A 108 6.59 20.66 -49.92
N GLU A 109 7.59 21.07 -49.13
CA GLU A 109 7.70 22.36 -48.45
C GLU A 109 7.71 23.52 -49.46
N ARG A 110 7.15 24.67 -49.07
CA ARG A 110 7.81 25.96 -49.35
C ARG A 110 7.40 27.08 -48.39
N SER A 111 8.47 27.69 -47.90
CA SER A 111 8.66 28.90 -47.12
C SER A 111 8.41 30.19 -47.92
N GLU A 112 8.24 31.30 -47.20
CA GLU A 112 8.86 32.65 -47.40
C GLU A 112 8.36 33.55 -46.23
N GLU A 113 9.21 33.96 -45.28
CA GLU A 113 10.08 35.17 -45.25
C GLU A 113 9.24 36.47 -45.15
N ASP A 114 9.51 37.51 -44.37
CA ASP A 114 10.59 37.94 -43.46
C ASP A 114 10.05 39.12 -42.61
N ASP A 115 10.57 39.35 -41.39
CA ASP A 115 11.25 40.62 -41.05
C ASP A 115 11.77 40.67 -39.60
N VAL A 116 12.99 41.20 -39.50
CA VAL A 116 13.92 41.21 -38.37
C VAL A 116 13.75 42.49 -37.52
N PHE A 117 13.89 42.41 -36.18
CA PHE A 117 14.82 43.25 -35.38
C PHE A 117 14.93 42.82 -33.90
N HIS A 118 16.18 42.70 -33.44
CA HIS A 118 16.64 42.24 -32.13
C HIS A 118 16.24 43.12 -30.93
N SER A 119 15.92 42.48 -29.80
CA SER A 119 16.54 42.85 -28.51
C SER A 119 16.66 41.64 -27.58
N SER A 120 17.78 41.60 -26.86
CA SER A 120 18.34 40.49 -26.10
C SER A 120 17.62 40.18 -24.79
N ALA A 121 17.23 38.92 -24.58
CA ALA A 121 17.08 38.33 -23.25
C ALA A 121 17.43 36.83 -23.34
N ALA A 122 18.49 36.43 -22.64
CA ALA A 122 18.95 35.05 -22.56
C ALA A 122 17.89 34.17 -21.88
N LEU A 123 17.34 33.21 -22.62
CA LEU A 123 16.59 32.09 -22.06
C LEU A 123 17.59 31.02 -21.64
N SER A 124 17.74 30.86 -20.33
CA SER A 124 18.49 29.76 -19.72
C SER A 124 17.70 28.46 -19.86
N ASP A 125 18.27 27.57 -20.65
CA ASP A 125 17.99 26.16 -20.82
C ASP A 125 17.82 25.41 -19.47
N SER A 126 16.64 24.87 -19.21
CA SER A 126 16.33 24.02 -18.05
C SER A 126 16.17 22.55 -18.47
N ALA A 127 17.19 22.02 -19.13
CA ALA A 127 17.40 20.58 -19.24
C ALA A 127 17.53 19.96 -17.83
N VAL A 128 16.59 19.09 -17.50
CA VAL A 128 16.59 18.25 -16.30
C VAL A 128 17.87 17.41 -16.28
N ARG A 129 18.86 17.83 -15.48
CA ARG A 129 20.12 17.08 -15.29
C ARG A 129 19.82 15.76 -14.57
N PHE A 130 19.93 14.67 -15.32
CA PHE A 130 20.10 13.31 -14.78
C PHE A 130 21.39 13.28 -13.94
N ASN A 131 21.25 13.19 -12.62
CA ASN A 131 22.37 13.03 -11.71
C ASN A 131 22.59 11.52 -11.44
N VAL A 132 23.26 10.84 -12.37
CA VAL A 132 23.81 9.50 -12.12
C VAL A 132 25.12 9.69 -11.34
N ASN A 133 25.01 9.92 -10.03
CA ASN A 133 26.14 9.80 -9.11
C ASN A 133 26.04 8.46 -8.37
N LEU A 134 26.24 7.37 -9.11
CA LEU A 134 26.59 6.08 -8.55
C LEU A 134 28.10 6.09 -8.30
N ARG A 135 28.48 6.10 -7.02
CA ARG A 135 29.85 6.13 -6.52
C ARG A 135 30.72 5.07 -7.18
N SER A 136 31.88 5.52 -7.65
CA SER A 136 32.97 4.75 -8.24
C SER A 136 33.67 3.89 -7.18
N GLY A 137 33.78 2.59 -7.42
CA GLY A 137 34.57 1.67 -6.60
C GLY A 137 34.39 0.21 -7.02
N GLU A 138 33.19 -0.35 -6.83
CA GLU A 138 32.93 -1.79 -7.03
C GLU A 138 32.37 -2.16 -8.42
N SER A 139 31.67 -1.24 -9.09
CA SER A 139 31.02 -1.51 -10.39
C SER A 139 32.02 -1.67 -11.55
N GLY A 140 33.16 -0.97 -11.52
CA GLY A 140 34.16 -0.97 -12.59
C GLY A 140 34.96 -2.26 -12.73
N GLN A 141 35.18 -3.00 -11.64
CA GLN A 141 35.91 -4.28 -11.69
C GLN A 141 35.06 -5.40 -12.31
N ASN A 142 33.75 -5.42 -12.02
CA ASN A 142 32.82 -6.42 -12.56
C ASN A 142 32.59 -6.26 -14.07
N MET A 143 32.52 -5.02 -14.59
CA MET A 143 32.27 -4.78 -16.01
C MET A 143 33.43 -5.27 -16.90
N ASN A 144 34.67 -5.05 -16.46
CA ASN A 144 35.85 -5.50 -17.21
C ASN A 144 35.89 -7.04 -17.36
N PHE A 145 35.44 -7.78 -16.35
CA PHE A 145 35.31 -9.24 -16.44
C PHE A 145 34.23 -9.65 -17.45
N VAL A 146 33.05 -9.02 -17.38
CA VAL A 146 31.90 -9.28 -18.27
C VAL A 146 32.26 -9.03 -19.74
N LEU A 147 32.96 -7.93 -20.02
CA LEU A 147 33.44 -7.60 -21.36
C LEU A 147 34.49 -8.57 -21.88
N LYS A 148 35.47 -8.96 -21.04
CA LYS A 148 36.51 -9.93 -21.42
C LYS A 148 35.95 -11.32 -21.70
N LYS A 149 34.94 -11.74 -20.94
CA LYS A 149 34.28 -13.05 -21.08
C LYS A 149 33.13 -13.06 -22.10
N LYS A 150 32.88 -11.95 -22.80
CA LYS A 150 31.84 -11.81 -23.83
C LYS A 150 30.43 -12.18 -23.32
N LEU A 151 30.12 -11.79 -22.09
CA LEU A 151 28.86 -12.15 -21.41
C LEU A 151 27.70 -11.22 -21.81
N ARG A 152 26.49 -11.53 -21.34
CA ARG A 152 25.28 -10.72 -21.57
C ARG A 152 25.40 -9.35 -20.91
N VAL A 153 24.91 -8.31 -21.57
CA VAL A 153 24.89 -6.93 -21.08
C VAL A 153 23.57 -6.23 -21.39
N TRP A 154 23.24 -5.26 -20.55
CA TRP A 154 22.20 -4.27 -20.77
C TRP A 154 22.81 -3.03 -21.42
N CYS A 155 22.18 -2.54 -22.49
CA CYS A 155 22.59 -1.36 -23.23
C CYS A 155 21.53 -0.27 -23.09
N HIS A 156 21.93 0.93 -22.66
CA HIS A 156 21.01 2.07 -22.61
C HIS A 156 21.04 2.90 -23.90
N PHE A 157 19.90 3.01 -24.56
CA PHE A 157 19.66 3.88 -25.70
C PHE A 157 18.73 5.03 -25.32
N PRO A 158 18.98 6.28 -25.76
CA PRO A 158 18.15 7.43 -25.42
C PRO A 158 16.68 7.29 -25.85
N ASP A 159 16.42 6.64 -26.98
CA ASP A 159 15.08 6.58 -27.59
C ASP A 159 14.28 5.33 -27.19
N THR A 160 14.95 4.21 -26.92
CA THR A 160 14.32 2.90 -26.65
C THR A 160 14.55 2.38 -25.23
N GLY A 161 15.36 3.06 -24.43
CA GLY A 161 15.67 2.67 -23.06
C GLY A 161 16.67 1.51 -22.96
N TRP A 162 16.47 0.61 -22.00
CA TRP A 162 17.37 -0.52 -21.76
C TRP A 162 17.05 -1.72 -22.66
N GLU A 163 18.04 -2.20 -23.40
CA GLU A 163 17.95 -3.40 -24.25
C GLU A 163 18.98 -4.47 -23.86
N LEU A 164 18.59 -5.74 -24.01
CA LEU A 164 19.47 -6.88 -23.73
C LEU A 164 20.29 -7.25 -24.97
N GLY A 165 21.59 -7.46 -24.80
CA GLY A 165 22.48 -7.93 -25.85
C GLY A 165 23.66 -8.76 -25.37
N ASN A 166 24.41 -9.31 -26.33
CA ASN A 166 25.62 -10.10 -26.12
C ASN A 166 26.85 -9.34 -26.61
N VAL A 167 27.91 -9.29 -25.81
CA VAL A 167 29.17 -8.65 -26.21
C VAL A 167 29.87 -9.50 -27.28
N GLN A 168 30.11 -8.95 -28.48
CA GLN A 168 30.87 -9.65 -29.53
C GLN A 168 32.36 -9.32 -29.49
N SER A 169 32.70 -8.03 -29.44
CA SER A 169 34.07 -7.52 -29.47
C SER A 169 34.20 -6.18 -28.76
N LEU A 170 35.40 -5.89 -28.26
CA LEU A 170 35.74 -4.60 -27.64
C LEU A 170 36.68 -3.83 -28.58
N SER A 171 36.36 -2.57 -28.86
CA SER A 171 37.17 -1.66 -29.67
C SER A 171 37.41 -0.36 -28.89
N GLY A 172 38.42 -0.37 -28.01
CA GLY A 172 38.72 0.76 -27.14
C GLY A 172 37.60 1.01 -26.12
N GLN A 173 37.01 2.21 -26.15
CA GLN A 173 35.90 2.62 -25.27
C GLN A 173 34.51 2.22 -25.79
N LEU A 174 34.44 1.61 -26.98
CA LEU A 174 33.20 1.11 -27.58
C LEU A 174 33.18 -0.42 -27.54
N ALA A 175 32.04 -0.99 -27.18
CA ALA A 175 31.76 -2.41 -27.29
C ALA A 175 30.75 -2.66 -28.41
N ASN A 176 31.04 -3.64 -29.27
CA ASN A 176 30.08 -4.09 -30.29
C ASN A 176 29.16 -5.13 -29.65
N ILE A 177 27.89 -4.77 -29.55
CA ILE A 177 26.86 -5.58 -28.91
C ILE A 177 25.91 -6.13 -29.96
N PHE A 178 25.70 -7.45 -29.93
CA PHE A 178 24.64 -8.10 -30.67
C PHE A 178 23.36 -8.03 -29.84
N LEU A 179 22.45 -7.15 -30.25
CA LEU A 179 21.16 -6.94 -29.60
C LEU A 179 20.22 -8.10 -29.87
N SER A 180 19.26 -8.30 -28.97
CA SER A 180 18.23 -9.34 -29.07
C SER A 180 17.32 -9.20 -30.30
N ASN A 181 17.27 -8.02 -30.92
CA ASN A 181 16.56 -7.77 -32.19
C ASN A 181 17.39 -8.16 -33.44
N GLY A 182 18.58 -8.75 -33.27
CA GLY A 182 19.45 -9.21 -34.35
C GLY A 182 20.38 -8.14 -34.93
N LYS A 183 20.33 -6.89 -34.43
CA LYS A 183 21.22 -5.80 -34.88
C LYS A 183 22.52 -5.77 -34.07
N ILE A 184 23.60 -5.35 -34.70
CA ILE A 184 24.87 -5.06 -34.02
C ILE A 184 24.97 -3.55 -33.82
N SER A 185 25.15 -3.13 -32.57
CA SER A 185 25.30 -1.72 -32.21
C SER A 185 26.60 -1.50 -31.44
N ALA A 186 27.34 -0.45 -31.81
CA ALA A 186 28.50 0.00 -31.07
C ALA A 186 28.04 0.92 -29.92
N VAL A 187 28.29 0.51 -28.68
CA VAL A 187 27.83 1.21 -27.48
C VAL A 187 29.02 1.58 -26.59
N HIS A 188 29.01 2.79 -26.04
CA HIS A 188 30.03 3.22 -25.09
C HIS A 188 29.97 2.37 -23.81
N VAL A 189 31.13 1.94 -23.31
CA VAL A 189 31.20 1.03 -22.15
C VAL A 189 30.49 1.60 -20.90
N GLU A 190 30.48 2.92 -20.73
CA GLU A 190 29.79 3.59 -19.62
C GLU A 190 28.26 3.45 -19.67
N ARG A 191 27.69 3.13 -20.83
CA ARG A 191 26.24 2.90 -21.01
C ARG A 191 25.86 1.42 -20.89
N LEU A 192 26.81 0.58 -20.50
CA LEU A 192 26.59 -0.85 -20.31
C LEU A 192 26.39 -1.16 -18.83
N LEU A 193 25.45 -2.06 -18.55
CA LEU A 193 25.31 -2.72 -17.25
C LEU A 193 25.41 -4.24 -17.46
N PRO A 194 25.93 -4.99 -16.48
CA PRO A 194 26.03 -6.44 -16.62
C PRO A 194 24.63 -7.07 -16.57
N ALA A 195 24.34 -8.04 -17.44
CA ALA A 195 23.07 -8.76 -17.42
C ALA A 195 23.25 -10.15 -16.82
N ASN A 196 22.20 -10.64 -16.14
CA ASN A 196 22.20 -11.98 -15.55
C ASN A 196 22.39 -13.06 -16.62
N PRO A 197 22.71 -14.32 -16.29
CA PRO A 197 22.61 -15.46 -17.20
C PRO A 197 21.16 -15.90 -17.41
N ASN A 198 20.88 -16.58 -18.54
CA ASN A 198 19.52 -16.90 -18.99
C ASN A 198 18.74 -17.83 -18.05
N ILE A 199 19.46 -18.66 -17.28
CA ILE A 199 18.90 -19.55 -16.27
C ILE A 199 18.20 -18.81 -15.11
N LEU A 200 18.57 -17.55 -14.85
CA LEU A 200 17.99 -16.73 -13.78
C LEU A 200 16.85 -15.85 -14.26
N ASP A 201 16.54 -15.90 -15.54
CA ASP A 201 15.53 -15.04 -16.11
C ASP A 201 14.13 -15.48 -15.65
N GLY A 202 13.39 -14.59 -14.99
CA GLY A 202 12.07 -14.90 -14.44
C GLY A 202 12.12 -15.66 -13.12
N THR A 203 13.24 -15.59 -12.39
CA THR A 203 13.40 -16.21 -11.06
C THR A 203 12.25 -15.88 -10.11
N ASP A 204 11.89 -16.85 -9.26
CA ASP A 204 10.87 -16.70 -8.22
C ASP A 204 11.28 -15.71 -7.13
N ASP A 205 12.58 -15.45 -6.95
CA ASP A 205 13.09 -14.50 -5.95
C ASP A 205 14.21 -13.60 -6.51
N LEU A 206 13.96 -12.30 -6.50
CA LEU A 206 14.86 -11.28 -7.05
C LEU A 206 16.21 -11.21 -6.34
N ILE A 207 16.33 -11.63 -5.07
CA ILE A 207 17.65 -11.66 -4.38
C ILE A 207 18.59 -12.71 -4.98
N GLN A 208 18.08 -13.69 -5.74
CA GLN A 208 18.89 -14.70 -6.41
C GLN A 208 19.56 -14.18 -7.68
N LEU A 209 19.17 -13.01 -8.18
CA LEU A 209 19.82 -12.38 -9.33
C LEU A 209 21.28 -12.05 -9.01
N SER A 210 22.18 -12.44 -9.90
CA SER A 210 23.61 -12.18 -9.76
C SER A 210 23.90 -10.68 -9.89
N TYR A 211 23.35 -10.05 -10.93
CA TYR A 211 23.40 -8.61 -11.16
C TYR A 211 22.03 -8.00 -10.88
N LEU A 212 21.95 -7.20 -9.81
CA LEU A 212 20.72 -6.53 -9.45
C LEU A 212 20.79 -5.05 -9.83
N ASN A 213 20.71 -4.81 -11.12
CA ASN A 213 20.44 -3.48 -11.66
C ASN A 213 18.97 -3.37 -12.05
N GLU A 214 18.47 -2.14 -12.12
CA GLU A 214 17.09 -1.82 -12.50
C GLU A 214 16.60 -2.58 -13.74
N PRO A 215 17.35 -2.64 -14.88
CA PRO A 215 16.89 -3.38 -16.05
C PRO A 215 16.78 -4.89 -15.81
N SER A 216 17.63 -5.49 -14.98
CA SER A 216 17.50 -6.92 -14.64
C SER A 216 16.25 -7.24 -13.83
N VAL A 217 15.90 -6.38 -12.87
CA VAL A 217 14.69 -6.55 -12.05
C VAL A 217 13.45 -6.41 -12.93
N LEU A 218 13.39 -5.35 -13.73
CA LEU A 218 12.30 -5.13 -14.68
C LEU A 218 12.14 -6.30 -15.65
N TYR A 219 13.25 -6.81 -16.19
CA TYR A 219 13.21 -7.92 -17.13
C TYR A 219 12.66 -9.20 -16.50
N SER A 220 13.08 -9.52 -15.26
CA SER A 220 12.58 -10.69 -14.55
C SER A 220 11.07 -10.58 -14.30
N LEU A 221 10.60 -9.43 -13.80
CA LEU A 221 9.18 -9.18 -13.56
C LEU A 221 8.36 -9.20 -14.86
N LYS A 222 8.88 -8.58 -15.92
CA LYS A 222 8.22 -8.53 -17.23
C LYS A 222 8.06 -9.91 -17.85
N ARG A 223 9.08 -10.77 -17.73
CA ARG A 223 9.00 -12.16 -18.21
C ARG A 223 7.94 -12.93 -17.44
N ARG A 224 7.98 -12.90 -16.11
CA ARG A 224 7.00 -13.60 -15.28
C ARG A 224 5.57 -13.12 -15.56
N TYR A 225 5.41 -11.80 -15.71
CA TYR A 225 4.12 -11.19 -16.06
C TYR A 225 3.60 -11.67 -17.43
N ALA A 226 4.47 -11.86 -18.42
CA ALA A 226 4.09 -12.38 -19.73
C ALA A 226 3.55 -13.82 -19.66
N ASP A 227 4.01 -14.61 -18.69
CA ASP A 227 3.59 -15.98 -18.42
C ASP A 227 2.45 -16.07 -17.37
N ASP A 228 1.76 -14.96 -17.09
CA ASP A 228 0.71 -14.84 -16.05
C ASP A 228 1.17 -15.20 -14.61
N MET A 229 2.48 -15.23 -14.36
CA MET A 229 3.08 -15.40 -13.04
C MET A 229 3.21 -14.04 -12.33
N ILE A 230 2.14 -13.61 -11.66
CA ILE A 230 2.04 -12.25 -11.11
C ILE A 230 2.77 -12.02 -9.78
N TYR A 231 3.18 -13.09 -9.09
CA TYR A 231 3.83 -13.01 -7.79
C TYR A 231 5.31 -13.33 -7.88
N THR A 232 6.15 -12.55 -7.21
CA THR A 232 7.61 -12.71 -7.18
C THR A 232 8.14 -12.33 -5.80
N LYS A 233 9.05 -13.10 -5.20
CA LYS A 233 9.72 -12.73 -3.95
C LYS A 233 10.83 -11.69 -4.22
N ALA A 234 11.07 -10.85 -3.23
CA ALA A 234 12.20 -9.94 -3.14
C ALA A 234 12.77 -10.06 -1.72
N GLY A 235 13.42 -11.18 -1.44
CA GLY A 235 13.77 -11.56 -0.07
C GLY A 235 12.51 -11.75 0.79
N PRO A 236 12.36 -11.03 1.94
CA PRO A 236 11.20 -11.19 2.82
C PRO A 236 9.92 -10.49 2.31
N VAL A 237 9.98 -9.83 1.14
CA VAL A 237 8.85 -9.08 0.57
C VAL A 237 8.26 -9.84 -0.62
N LEU A 238 6.93 -9.88 -0.72
CA LEU A 238 6.24 -10.36 -1.91
C LEU A 238 5.90 -9.19 -2.84
N VAL A 239 6.31 -9.27 -4.11
CA VAL A 239 5.90 -8.36 -5.18
C VAL A 239 4.73 -8.97 -5.95
N ALA A 240 3.65 -8.21 -6.11
CA ALA A 240 2.44 -8.62 -6.83
C ALA A 240 2.17 -7.65 -7.99
N VAL A 241 2.26 -8.10 -9.24
CA VAL A 241 2.00 -7.27 -10.42
C VAL A 241 0.57 -7.48 -10.89
N ASN A 242 -0.25 -6.44 -10.90
CA ASN A 242 -1.67 -6.56 -11.23
C ASN A 242 -1.87 -7.09 -12.67
N PRO A 243 -2.51 -8.26 -12.88
CA PRO A 243 -2.75 -8.79 -14.22
C PRO A 243 -3.76 -7.99 -15.04
N LEU A 244 -4.63 -7.19 -14.39
CA LEU A 244 -5.74 -6.46 -15.03
C LEU A 244 -6.71 -7.37 -15.81
N LYS A 245 -6.69 -8.66 -15.48
CA LYS A 245 -7.60 -9.71 -15.96
C LYS A 245 -7.77 -10.75 -14.86
N LYS A 246 -8.79 -11.59 -14.98
CA LYS A 246 -8.93 -12.76 -14.11
C LYS A 246 -7.82 -13.76 -14.44
N VAL A 247 -7.15 -14.27 -13.40
CA VAL A 247 -6.12 -15.30 -13.51
C VAL A 247 -6.51 -16.46 -12.59
N HIS A 248 -6.45 -17.70 -13.07
CA HIS A 248 -6.78 -18.90 -12.31
C HIS A 248 -5.61 -19.32 -11.38
N ILE A 249 -5.27 -18.45 -10.43
CA ILE A 249 -4.21 -18.65 -9.42
C ILE A 249 -4.79 -18.78 -8.00
N CYS A 250 -6.10 -18.72 -7.86
CA CYS A 250 -6.81 -18.81 -6.59
C CYS A 250 -7.90 -19.87 -6.68
N GLY A 251 -8.04 -20.71 -5.65
CA GLY A 251 -9.00 -21.82 -5.60
C GLY A 251 -8.72 -22.76 -4.43
N SER A 252 -9.69 -23.61 -4.09
CA SER A 252 -9.59 -24.59 -3.00
C SER A 252 -8.37 -25.51 -3.15
N ASP A 253 -8.07 -25.90 -4.39
CA ASP A 253 -6.99 -26.85 -4.70
C ASP A 253 -5.61 -26.23 -4.45
N PHE A 254 -5.42 -24.95 -4.79
CA PHE A 254 -4.21 -24.20 -4.48
C PHE A 254 -4.08 -23.92 -2.98
N SER A 255 -5.18 -23.62 -2.30
CA SER A 255 -5.19 -23.39 -0.85
C SER A 255 -4.70 -24.63 -0.09
N GLY A 256 -5.21 -25.82 -0.42
CA GLY A 256 -4.75 -27.08 0.18
C GLY A 256 -3.28 -27.38 -0.14
N ALA A 257 -2.85 -27.09 -1.38
CA ALA A 257 -1.47 -27.33 -1.79
C ALA A 257 -0.43 -26.50 -1.00
N TYR A 258 -0.73 -25.23 -0.71
CA TYR A 258 0.09 -24.38 0.14
C TYR A 258 0.03 -24.80 1.62
N GLN A 259 -1.15 -25.14 2.13
CA GLN A 259 -1.33 -25.63 3.50
C GLN A 259 -0.52 -26.91 3.77
N HIS A 260 -0.48 -27.83 2.80
CA HIS A 260 0.31 -29.06 2.88
C HIS A 260 1.77 -28.90 2.46
N LYS A 261 2.22 -27.66 2.15
CA LYS A 261 3.58 -27.34 1.67
C LYS A 261 4.03 -28.16 0.46
N THR A 262 3.07 -28.51 -0.40
CA THR A 262 3.35 -29.19 -1.68
C THR A 262 3.76 -28.18 -2.78
N LEU A 263 3.41 -26.91 -2.59
CA LEU A 263 3.89 -25.76 -3.36
C LEU A 263 4.66 -24.80 -2.42
N ASP A 264 5.79 -24.27 -2.89
CA ASP A 264 6.64 -23.30 -2.16
C ASP A 264 6.95 -22.03 -2.98
N GLY A 265 6.29 -21.90 -4.14
CA GLY A 265 6.43 -20.76 -5.04
C GLY A 265 5.85 -19.45 -4.46
N PRO A 266 6.26 -18.29 -4.99
CA PRO A 266 5.78 -16.98 -4.53
C PRO A 266 4.27 -16.85 -4.69
N HIS A 267 3.54 -16.65 -3.60
CA HIS A 267 2.10 -16.46 -3.61
C HIS A 267 1.60 -15.78 -2.32
N VAL A 268 0.43 -15.15 -2.37
CA VAL A 268 -0.21 -14.51 -1.19
C VAL A 268 -0.56 -15.55 -0.13
N TYR A 269 -0.97 -16.75 -0.55
CA TYR A 269 -1.21 -17.88 0.37
C TYR A 269 0.04 -18.29 1.13
N ALA A 270 1.22 -18.27 0.51
CA ALA A 270 2.47 -18.56 1.22
C ALA A 270 2.75 -17.52 2.32
N VAL A 271 2.47 -16.24 2.07
CA VAL A 271 2.62 -15.17 3.07
C VAL A 271 1.61 -15.33 4.21
N ALA A 272 0.34 -15.61 3.88
CA ALA A 272 -0.70 -15.81 4.87
C ALA A 272 -0.47 -17.09 5.72
N ASP A 273 0.01 -18.17 5.10
CA ASP A 273 0.38 -19.42 5.77
C ASP A 273 1.58 -19.24 6.70
N ALA A 274 2.60 -18.50 6.25
CA ALA A 274 3.74 -18.13 7.08
C ALA A 274 3.26 -17.34 8.31
N ALA A 275 2.49 -16.28 8.11
CA ALA A 275 1.93 -15.51 9.23
C ALA A 275 1.14 -16.40 10.20
N TYR A 276 0.25 -17.27 9.70
CA TYR A 276 -0.51 -18.18 10.55
C TYR A 276 0.38 -19.18 11.31
N SER A 277 1.31 -19.82 10.62
CA SER A 277 2.23 -20.80 11.19
C SER A 277 3.13 -20.19 12.27
N GLU A 278 3.66 -18.99 12.02
CA GLU A 278 4.52 -18.25 12.95
C GLU A 278 3.74 -17.75 14.17
N MET A 279 2.52 -17.24 13.98
CA MET A 279 1.62 -16.89 15.07
C MET A 279 1.39 -18.08 16.02
N MET A 280 1.17 -19.27 15.44
CA MET A 280 0.90 -20.48 16.21
C MET A 280 2.15 -21.03 16.90
N ARG A 281 3.32 -20.93 16.25
CA ARG A 281 4.61 -21.40 16.77
C ARG A 281 5.15 -20.49 17.86
N ASP A 282 5.18 -19.18 17.61
CA ASP A 282 5.89 -18.21 18.45
C ASP A 282 4.94 -17.58 19.48
N GLY A 283 3.63 -17.68 19.26
CA GLY A 283 2.60 -17.10 20.14
C GLY A 283 2.52 -15.57 20.06
N ILE A 284 3.12 -14.97 19.04
CA ILE A 284 3.17 -13.51 18.81
C ILE A 284 2.16 -13.14 17.72
N ASN A 285 1.48 -11.99 17.90
CA ASN A 285 0.57 -11.44 16.89
C ASN A 285 1.31 -11.12 15.59
N GLN A 286 0.60 -11.16 14.46
CA GLN A 286 1.19 -10.93 13.14
C GLN A 286 0.51 -9.76 12.45
N SER A 287 1.18 -9.18 11.46
CA SER A 287 0.56 -8.25 10.54
C SER A 287 0.95 -8.55 9.09
N VAL A 288 0.03 -8.36 8.15
CA VAL A 288 0.27 -8.42 6.71
C VAL A 288 0.00 -7.03 6.15
N ILE A 289 1.07 -6.36 5.72
CA ILE A 289 1.03 -4.97 5.26
C ILE A 289 1.09 -4.96 3.73
N ILE A 290 0.00 -4.52 3.11
CA ILE A 290 -0.19 -4.49 1.65
C ILE A 290 -0.16 -3.02 1.19
N SER A 291 0.75 -2.72 0.26
CA SER A 291 0.98 -1.34 -0.21
C SER A 291 1.25 -1.31 -1.70
N GLY A 292 1.11 -0.14 -2.32
CA GLY A 292 1.22 0.05 -3.77
C GLY A 292 0.34 1.18 -4.28
N GLU A 293 0.56 1.65 -5.50
CA GLU A 293 -0.22 2.74 -6.10
C GLU A 293 -1.74 2.43 -6.16
N SER A 294 -2.57 3.45 -6.33
CA SER A 294 -4.00 3.26 -6.61
C SER A 294 -4.21 2.41 -7.86
N GLY A 295 -5.07 1.39 -7.76
CA GLY A 295 -5.31 0.42 -8.83
C GLY A 295 -4.24 -0.67 -8.99
N ALA A 296 -3.23 -0.72 -8.13
CA ALA A 296 -2.19 -1.77 -8.19
C ALA A 296 -2.66 -3.16 -7.71
N GLY A 297 -3.91 -3.31 -7.23
CA GLY A 297 -4.45 -4.61 -6.79
C GLY A 297 -4.31 -4.92 -5.30
N LYS A 298 -4.09 -3.91 -4.45
CA LYS A 298 -3.95 -4.08 -2.99
C LYS A 298 -5.18 -4.75 -2.35
N THR A 299 -6.37 -4.21 -2.61
CA THR A 299 -7.63 -4.69 -2.03
C THR A 299 -7.96 -6.10 -2.49
N GLU A 300 -7.73 -6.43 -3.76
CA GLU A 300 -7.89 -7.80 -4.25
C GLU A 300 -6.89 -8.77 -3.60
N THR A 301 -5.64 -8.32 -3.43
CA THR A 301 -4.61 -9.10 -2.70
C THR A 301 -5.00 -9.32 -1.23
N ALA A 302 -5.57 -8.30 -0.58
CA ALA A 302 -6.07 -8.40 0.79
C ALA A 302 -7.25 -9.40 0.90
N LYS A 303 -8.17 -9.37 -0.07
CA LYS A 303 -9.28 -10.33 -0.17
C LYS A 303 -8.76 -11.77 -0.30
N ILE A 304 -7.78 -12.01 -1.17
CA ILE A 304 -7.16 -13.33 -1.36
C ILE A 304 -6.50 -13.81 -0.05
N ALA A 305 -5.77 -12.93 0.66
CA ALA A 305 -5.17 -13.27 1.95
C ALA A 305 -6.23 -13.61 3.01
N MET A 306 -7.31 -12.81 3.08
CA MET A 306 -8.43 -13.05 4.00
C MET A 306 -9.15 -14.37 3.70
N GLN A 307 -9.39 -14.70 2.42
CA GLN A 307 -10.02 -15.96 2.01
C GLN A 307 -9.21 -17.18 2.46
N TYR A 308 -7.87 -17.12 2.34
CA TYR A 308 -7.00 -18.19 2.80
C TYR A 308 -7.03 -18.35 4.33
N LEU A 309 -6.90 -17.24 5.07
CA LEU A 309 -6.96 -17.26 6.54
C LEU A 309 -8.33 -17.71 7.05
N ALA A 310 -9.40 -17.31 6.37
CA ALA A 310 -10.75 -17.77 6.62
C ALA A 310 -10.82 -19.30 6.46
N ALA A 311 -10.39 -19.84 5.32
CA ALA A 311 -10.38 -21.28 5.08
C ALA A 311 -9.56 -22.08 6.12
N LEU A 312 -8.48 -21.50 6.66
CA LEU A 312 -7.71 -22.09 7.77
C LEU A 312 -8.43 -22.01 9.13
N GLY A 313 -9.26 -20.99 9.34
CA GLY A 313 -9.96 -20.71 10.61
C GLY A 313 -11.16 -21.63 10.90
N GLY A 314 -11.73 -22.24 9.87
CA GLY A 314 -12.78 -23.26 9.98
C GLY A 314 -14.22 -22.72 10.02
N CYS A 315 -15.16 -23.54 9.51
CA CYS A 315 -16.56 -23.24 9.18
C CYS A 315 -17.47 -22.79 10.36
N SER A 316 -17.18 -21.64 10.97
CA SER A 316 -18.02 -21.00 11.98
C SER A 316 -19.10 -20.09 11.37
N GLY A 317 -19.12 -19.94 10.03
CA GLY A 317 -19.97 -18.98 9.32
C GLY A 317 -19.54 -17.51 9.48
N ILE A 318 -18.58 -17.20 10.36
CA ILE A 318 -17.98 -15.87 10.52
C ILE A 318 -17.17 -15.50 9.26
N GLU A 319 -16.53 -16.48 8.62
CA GLU A 319 -15.78 -16.31 7.37
C GLU A 319 -16.63 -15.66 6.28
N GLN A 320 -17.86 -16.14 6.07
CA GLN A 320 -18.79 -15.56 5.10
C GLN A 320 -19.16 -14.13 5.50
N ARG A 321 -19.45 -13.86 6.78
CA ARG A 321 -19.76 -12.50 7.24
C ARG A 321 -18.59 -11.55 7.02
N LEU A 322 -17.36 -11.97 7.34
CA LEU A 322 -16.15 -11.17 7.16
C LEU A 322 -15.96 -10.80 5.69
N LEU A 323 -16.09 -11.75 4.76
CA LEU A 323 -15.95 -11.49 3.33
C LEU A 323 -17.04 -10.56 2.79
N HIS A 324 -18.26 -10.63 3.33
CA HIS A 324 -19.39 -9.76 2.97
C HIS A 324 -19.34 -8.37 3.62
N THR A 325 -18.34 -8.06 4.45
CA THR A 325 -18.12 -6.67 4.90
C THR A 325 -17.57 -5.78 3.79
N ASN A 326 -16.79 -6.35 2.86
CA ASN A 326 -16.12 -5.58 1.81
C ASN A 326 -17.10 -4.85 0.87
N PRO A 327 -18.17 -5.48 0.32
CA PRO A 327 -19.13 -4.74 -0.51
C PRO A 327 -19.74 -3.51 0.18
N ILE A 328 -19.97 -3.58 1.50
CA ILE A 328 -20.48 -2.44 2.28
C ILE A 328 -19.41 -1.35 2.35
N LEU A 329 -18.18 -1.71 2.75
CA LEU A 329 -17.08 -0.75 2.86
C LEU A 329 -16.69 -0.14 1.51
N GLU A 330 -16.78 -0.89 0.42
CA GLU A 330 -16.50 -0.39 -0.94
C GLU A 330 -17.62 0.54 -1.43
N ALA A 331 -18.90 0.20 -1.20
CA ALA A 331 -20.00 1.06 -1.61
C ALA A 331 -19.93 2.45 -0.96
N PHE A 332 -19.60 2.50 0.34
CA PHE A 332 -19.54 3.76 1.10
C PHE A 332 -18.14 4.39 1.17
N GLY A 333 -17.07 3.63 0.93
CA GLY A 333 -15.68 4.07 1.10
C GLY A 333 -14.90 4.21 -0.20
N ASN A 334 -15.42 3.68 -1.33
CA ASN A 334 -14.73 3.75 -2.61
C ASN A 334 -15.44 4.64 -3.64
N ALA A 335 -14.66 5.17 -4.57
CA ALA A 335 -15.12 6.00 -5.68
C ALA A 335 -14.22 5.86 -6.91
N LYS A 336 -14.76 6.21 -8.08
CA LYS A 336 -13.97 6.35 -9.31
C LYS A 336 -13.06 7.57 -9.25
N THR A 337 -11.80 7.34 -9.58
CA THR A 337 -10.77 8.35 -9.81
C THR A 337 -10.27 8.25 -11.25
N LEU A 338 -9.46 9.21 -11.70
CA LEU A 338 -8.81 9.12 -13.02
C LEU A 338 -7.87 7.90 -13.17
N ARG A 339 -7.40 7.32 -12.05
CA ARG A 339 -6.42 6.22 -12.06
C ARG A 339 -7.01 4.85 -11.75
N ASN A 340 -8.16 4.79 -11.09
CA ASN A 340 -8.80 3.57 -10.60
C ASN A 340 -10.30 3.80 -10.40
N ASP A 341 -11.12 2.90 -10.95
CA ASP A 341 -12.58 2.98 -10.90
C ASP A 341 -13.17 2.61 -9.54
N ASN A 342 -12.46 1.82 -8.72
CA ASN A 342 -12.87 1.40 -7.38
C ASN A 342 -11.77 1.73 -6.37
N ALA A 343 -11.42 3.01 -6.23
CA ALA A 343 -10.39 3.44 -5.29
C ALA A 343 -11.03 3.69 -3.92
N SER A 344 -10.50 3.08 -2.84
CA SER A 344 -10.76 3.55 -1.48
C SER A 344 -10.41 5.02 -1.36
N ARG A 345 -11.21 5.82 -0.66
CA ARG A 345 -11.02 7.27 -0.47
C ARG A 345 -11.48 7.76 0.91
N PHE A 346 -10.80 8.81 1.39
CA PHE A 346 -11.22 9.59 2.55
C PHE A 346 -12.02 10.82 2.09
N SER A 347 -13.15 11.09 2.78
CA SER A 347 -14.10 12.21 2.64
C SER A 347 -14.26 12.80 1.22
N ARG A 348 -15.15 12.20 0.42
CA ARG A 348 -15.43 12.68 -0.94
C ARG A 348 -16.70 13.50 -1.08
N VAL A 349 -17.88 13.16 -0.58
CA VAL A 349 -19.21 13.85 -0.73
C VAL A 349 -19.36 15.02 -1.75
N VAL A 350 -18.68 16.16 -1.60
CA VAL A 350 -18.96 17.45 -2.28
C VAL A 350 -18.17 17.77 -3.56
N GLN A 351 -16.82 17.69 -3.59
CA GLN A 351 -16.00 18.31 -4.66
C GLN A 351 -15.26 17.29 -5.55
N ARG A 352 -15.33 17.42 -6.88
CA ARG A 352 -14.78 16.44 -7.83
C ARG A 352 -13.94 17.06 -8.93
N ALA A 353 -12.89 16.35 -9.34
CA ALA A 353 -12.27 16.61 -10.63
C ALA A 353 -13.15 16.02 -11.75
N LYS A 354 -13.10 16.65 -12.94
CA LYS A 354 -13.78 16.16 -14.14
C LYS A 354 -13.34 14.72 -14.44
N GLY A 355 -14.28 13.83 -14.74
CA GLY A 355 -14.02 12.41 -15.03
C GLY A 355 -14.00 11.48 -13.80
N GLU A 356 -14.19 12.00 -12.58
CA GLU A 356 -14.28 11.20 -11.35
C GLU A 356 -15.73 10.99 -10.89
N ARG A 357 -15.97 10.03 -9.97
CA ARG A 357 -17.28 9.90 -9.30
C ARG A 357 -17.20 10.24 -7.82
N SER A 358 -18.37 10.52 -7.23
CA SER A 358 -18.60 10.40 -5.80
C SER A 358 -18.56 8.93 -5.34
N TYR A 359 -18.79 8.70 -4.05
CA TYR A 359 -18.90 7.34 -3.50
C TYR A 359 -19.94 6.51 -4.26
N HIS A 360 -19.65 5.22 -4.47
CA HIS A 360 -20.50 4.35 -5.29
C HIS A 360 -21.94 4.28 -4.79
N ILE A 361 -22.14 4.31 -3.47
CA ILE A 361 -23.45 4.25 -2.82
C ILE A 361 -24.46 5.24 -3.37
N PHE A 362 -24.05 6.47 -3.72
CA PHE A 362 -24.98 7.48 -4.25
C PHE A 362 -25.60 7.05 -5.58
N TYR A 363 -24.80 6.45 -6.45
CA TYR A 363 -25.24 6.00 -7.77
C TYR A 363 -25.98 4.67 -7.67
N GLN A 364 -25.50 3.76 -6.83
CA GLN A 364 -26.15 2.48 -6.53
C GLN A 364 -27.56 2.70 -5.95
N LEU A 365 -27.72 3.66 -5.03
CA LEU A 365 -29.03 4.01 -4.46
C LEU A 365 -29.97 4.60 -5.52
N CYS A 366 -29.50 5.55 -6.33
CA CYS A 366 -30.32 6.15 -7.39
C CYS A 366 -30.76 5.12 -8.44
N ALA A 367 -29.86 4.19 -8.82
CA ALA A 367 -30.14 3.17 -9.83
C ALA A 367 -31.00 2.02 -9.28
N GLY A 368 -30.54 1.37 -8.21
CA GLY A 368 -31.04 0.07 -7.73
C GLY A 368 -32.07 0.10 -6.61
N ALA A 369 -32.38 1.25 -5.99
CA ALA A 369 -33.38 1.29 -4.92
C ALA A 369 -34.78 0.80 -5.40
N PRO A 370 -35.52 0.02 -4.59
CA PRO A 370 -36.91 -0.32 -4.86
C PRO A 370 -37.79 0.92 -5.02
N LEU A 371 -38.85 0.83 -5.85
CA LEU A 371 -39.78 1.95 -6.09
C LEU A 371 -40.35 2.54 -4.79
N VAL A 372 -40.66 1.68 -3.80
CA VAL A 372 -41.15 2.11 -2.48
C VAL A 372 -40.15 3.04 -1.78
N LEU A 373 -38.85 2.74 -1.83
CA LEU A 373 -37.83 3.62 -1.25
C LEU A 373 -37.62 4.87 -2.11
N LYS A 374 -37.69 4.75 -3.44
CA LYS A 374 -37.60 5.90 -4.34
C LYS A 374 -38.72 6.92 -4.07
N ASP A 375 -39.96 6.46 -3.91
CA ASP A 375 -41.09 7.32 -3.58
C ASP A 375 -40.98 7.90 -2.16
N LYS A 376 -40.58 7.07 -1.17
CA LYS A 376 -40.42 7.49 0.23
C LYS A 376 -39.37 8.60 0.38
N PHE A 377 -38.26 8.50 -0.34
CA PHE A 377 -37.14 9.44 -0.26
C PHE A 377 -37.15 10.52 -1.35
N ASN A 378 -38.17 10.49 -2.23
CA ASN A 378 -38.25 11.33 -3.42
C ASN A 378 -36.95 11.22 -4.25
N LEU A 379 -36.41 10.03 -4.42
CA LEU A 379 -35.15 9.83 -5.14
C LEU A 379 -35.32 10.13 -6.62
N LYS A 380 -34.34 10.84 -7.16
CA LYS A 380 -34.25 11.26 -8.55
C LYS A 380 -33.15 10.52 -9.28
N SER A 381 -33.05 10.75 -10.58
CA SER A 381 -31.90 10.27 -11.34
C SER A 381 -30.61 10.94 -10.87
N ALA A 382 -29.48 10.24 -10.94
CA ALA A 382 -28.18 10.76 -10.52
C ALA A 382 -27.81 12.09 -11.23
N HIS A 383 -28.30 12.31 -12.46
CA HIS A 383 -28.08 13.53 -13.24
C HIS A 383 -28.76 14.78 -12.63
N GLU A 384 -29.75 14.61 -11.76
CA GLU A 384 -30.53 15.71 -11.17
C GLU A 384 -29.92 16.25 -9.87
N TYR A 385 -28.90 15.59 -9.32
CA TYR A 385 -28.25 15.99 -8.09
C TYR A 385 -26.95 16.76 -8.36
N GLU A 386 -26.82 17.93 -7.74
CA GLU A 386 -25.70 18.85 -7.90
C GLU A 386 -24.37 18.18 -7.52
N TYR A 387 -24.34 17.44 -6.41
CA TYR A 387 -23.16 16.69 -5.97
C TYR A 387 -22.71 15.57 -6.93
N LEU A 388 -23.58 15.10 -7.83
CA LEU A 388 -23.27 13.99 -8.74
C LEU A 388 -23.00 14.44 -10.18
N LYS A 389 -23.60 15.55 -10.63
CA LYS A 389 -23.49 16.01 -12.02
C LYS A 389 -22.21 16.81 -12.32
N GLN A 390 -21.55 17.37 -11.31
CA GLN A 390 -20.40 18.28 -11.47
C GLN A 390 -19.18 17.67 -12.18
N SER A 391 -19.03 16.34 -12.17
CA SER A 391 -17.85 15.67 -12.72
C SER A 391 -18.02 15.17 -14.16
N ASP A 392 -19.21 15.34 -14.76
CA ASP A 392 -19.60 14.77 -16.06
C ASP A 392 -19.45 13.23 -16.16
N CYS A 393 -19.24 12.53 -15.03
CA CYS A 393 -19.02 11.09 -15.00
C CYS A 393 -20.00 10.44 -14.03
N ILE A 394 -20.99 9.72 -14.57
CA ILE A 394 -22.09 9.13 -13.79
C ILE A 394 -22.07 7.59 -13.88
N SER A 395 -21.56 7.03 -14.97
CA SER A 395 -21.37 5.58 -15.14
C SER A 395 -19.90 5.17 -15.10
N ILE A 396 -19.68 3.89 -14.85
CA ILE A 396 -18.39 3.21 -14.97
C ILE A 396 -18.57 2.14 -16.05
N SER A 397 -17.57 1.97 -16.91
CA SER A 397 -17.64 0.93 -17.95
C SER A 397 -17.74 -0.44 -17.29
N GLU A 398 -18.64 -1.30 -17.79
CA GLU A 398 -18.83 -2.68 -17.32
C GLU A 398 -19.35 -2.84 -15.88
N VAL A 399 -19.77 -1.76 -15.22
CA VAL A 399 -20.37 -1.82 -13.87
C VAL A 399 -21.82 -1.38 -13.92
N ASP A 400 -22.72 -2.27 -13.50
CA ASP A 400 -24.13 -1.97 -13.29
C ASP A 400 -24.38 -1.56 -11.84
N ASP A 401 -24.60 -0.26 -11.61
CA ASP A 401 -24.87 0.29 -10.28
C ASP A 401 -26.15 -0.31 -9.64
N ALA A 402 -27.16 -0.72 -10.42
CA ALA A 402 -28.35 -1.36 -9.88
C ALA A 402 -28.06 -2.79 -9.39
N GLN A 403 -27.29 -3.56 -10.16
CA GLN A 403 -26.83 -4.87 -9.73
C GLN A 403 -25.94 -4.77 -8.48
N MET A 404 -25.04 -3.78 -8.44
CA MET A 404 -24.18 -3.56 -7.28
C MET A 404 -24.96 -3.17 -6.02
N PHE A 405 -26.10 -2.47 -6.17
CA PHE A 405 -27.01 -2.22 -5.05
C PHE A 405 -27.62 -3.52 -4.51
N HIS A 406 -27.97 -4.48 -5.37
CA HIS A 406 -28.45 -5.79 -4.91
C HIS A 406 -27.37 -6.55 -4.13
N VAL A 407 -26.12 -6.54 -4.60
CA VAL A 407 -24.98 -7.13 -3.87
C VAL A 407 -24.78 -6.45 -2.52
N LEU A 408 -24.94 -5.12 -2.45
CA LEU A 408 -24.87 -4.38 -1.19
C LEU A 408 -25.98 -4.82 -0.20
N MET A 409 -27.21 -5.02 -0.68
CA MET A 409 -28.32 -5.47 0.18
C MET A 409 -28.08 -6.89 0.72
N GLU A 410 -27.58 -7.80 -0.10
CA GLU A 410 -27.19 -9.16 0.33
C GLU A 410 -26.08 -9.12 1.38
N ALA A 411 -25.10 -8.22 1.19
CA ALA A 411 -24.02 -8.00 2.14
C ALA A 411 -24.54 -7.48 3.49
N PHE A 412 -25.44 -6.49 3.50
CA PHE A 412 -26.07 -5.98 4.71
C PHE A 412 -26.82 -7.08 5.49
N ASP A 413 -27.54 -7.94 4.77
CA ASP A 413 -28.31 -9.04 5.37
C ASP A 413 -27.38 -10.12 5.95
N THR A 414 -26.29 -10.43 5.25
CA THR A 414 -25.27 -11.38 5.72
C THR A 414 -24.55 -10.88 6.97
N VAL A 415 -24.22 -9.59 7.02
CA VAL A 415 -23.62 -8.91 8.18
C VAL A 415 -24.67 -8.58 9.26
N ARG A 416 -25.94 -8.95 9.07
CA ARG A 416 -27.01 -8.83 10.09
C ARG A 416 -27.26 -7.39 10.56
N ILE A 417 -27.05 -6.40 9.70
CA ILE A 417 -27.51 -5.03 9.98
C ILE A 417 -29.03 -5.02 9.79
N CYS A 418 -29.79 -4.52 10.76
CA CYS A 418 -31.25 -4.63 10.71
C CYS A 418 -31.87 -3.76 9.61
N LYS A 419 -33.05 -4.15 9.09
CA LYS A 419 -33.69 -3.45 7.96
C LYS A 419 -34.03 -1.98 8.27
N GLU A 420 -34.38 -1.68 9.51
CA GLU A 420 -34.63 -0.30 9.96
C GLU A 420 -33.36 0.56 9.86
N ASP A 421 -32.24 0.03 10.33
CA ASP A 421 -30.92 0.67 10.26
C ASP A 421 -30.45 0.85 8.81
N GLN A 422 -30.67 -0.14 7.94
CA GLN A 422 -30.40 -0.03 6.50
C GLN A 422 -31.20 1.13 5.87
N GLU A 423 -32.51 1.19 6.12
CA GLU A 423 -33.37 2.27 5.62
C GLU A 423 -32.96 3.64 6.15
N ASN A 424 -32.61 3.74 7.44
CA ASN A 424 -32.15 4.99 8.05
C ASN A 424 -30.84 5.47 7.42
N ALA A 425 -29.90 4.56 7.14
CA ALA A 425 -28.66 4.90 6.43
C ALA A 425 -28.96 5.44 5.02
N PHE A 426 -29.85 4.77 4.27
CA PHE A 426 -30.25 5.25 2.93
C PHE A 426 -30.99 6.59 2.97
N ALA A 427 -31.81 6.83 3.99
CA ALA A 427 -32.48 8.12 4.20
C ALA A 427 -31.47 9.25 4.40
N ILE A 428 -30.40 9.03 5.18
CA ILE A 428 -29.31 10.00 5.35
C ILE A 428 -28.58 10.23 4.02
N ILE A 429 -28.24 9.18 3.26
CA ILE A 429 -27.61 9.32 1.94
C ILE A 429 -28.49 10.14 0.98
N ALA A 430 -29.80 9.88 0.95
CA ALA A 430 -30.74 10.66 0.17
C ALA A 430 -30.84 12.11 0.65
N ALA A 431 -30.81 12.35 1.96
CA ALA A 431 -30.80 13.68 2.54
C ALA A 431 -29.57 14.50 2.10
N LEU A 432 -28.40 13.87 2.01
CA LEU A 432 -27.17 14.50 1.52
C LEU A 432 -27.25 14.90 0.04
N LEU A 433 -27.87 14.05 -0.80
CA LEU A 433 -28.11 14.38 -2.20
C LEU A 433 -29.02 15.60 -2.34
N TRP A 434 -30.08 15.65 -1.53
CA TRP A 434 -31.00 16.80 -1.47
C TRP A 434 -30.34 18.05 -0.90
N LEU A 435 -29.49 17.91 0.11
CA LEU A 435 -28.73 19.01 0.69
C LEU A 435 -27.85 19.69 -0.36
N GLY A 436 -27.19 18.93 -1.24
CA GLY A 436 -26.42 19.48 -2.35
C GLY A 436 -27.24 20.32 -3.35
N ASN A 437 -28.54 20.05 -3.46
CA ASN A 437 -29.46 20.80 -4.33
C ASN A 437 -30.01 22.08 -3.69
N VAL A 438 -29.69 22.37 -2.42
CA VAL A 438 -30.11 23.62 -1.75
C VAL A 438 -29.47 24.82 -2.44
N LYS A 439 -30.31 25.79 -2.81
CA LYS A 439 -29.92 27.03 -3.49
C LYS A 439 -30.01 28.23 -2.57
N PHE A 440 -29.14 29.20 -2.84
CA PHE A 440 -29.04 30.44 -2.09
C PHE A 440 -29.37 31.63 -3.00
N GLU A 441 -30.05 32.63 -2.45
CA GLU A 441 -30.36 33.89 -3.11
C GLU A 441 -29.69 35.04 -2.35
N VAL A 442 -29.08 35.97 -3.08
CA VAL A 442 -28.40 37.14 -2.50
C VAL A 442 -29.45 38.20 -2.15
N ILE A 443 -29.42 38.69 -0.92
CA ILE A 443 -30.46 39.59 -0.36
C ILE A 443 -30.02 41.04 -0.17
N ASP A 444 -28.72 41.33 -0.19
CA ASP A 444 -28.21 42.68 0.05
C ASP A 444 -26.92 43.01 -0.73
N TYR A 445 -26.52 44.29 -0.64
CA TYR A 445 -25.29 44.80 -1.28
C TYR A 445 -24.00 44.19 -0.70
N GLU A 446 -24.05 43.68 0.53
CA GLU A 446 -22.92 42.99 1.20
C GLU A 446 -22.81 41.52 0.77
N LYS A 447 -23.66 41.09 -0.18
CA LYS A 447 -23.72 39.73 -0.73
C LYS A 447 -24.09 38.66 0.29
N HIS A 448 -24.83 39.01 1.34
CA HIS A 448 -25.43 38.01 2.22
C HIS A 448 -26.51 37.22 1.50
N VAL A 449 -26.78 36.01 1.99
CA VAL A 449 -27.72 35.10 1.37
C VAL A 449 -28.85 34.64 2.28
N GLN A 450 -29.97 34.28 1.66
CA GLN A 450 -31.03 33.47 2.23
C GLN A 450 -31.17 32.17 1.45
N VAL A 451 -31.68 31.12 2.10
CA VAL A 451 -31.98 29.86 1.42
C VAL A 451 -33.29 29.98 0.65
N ILE A 452 -33.32 29.50 -0.60
CA ILE A 452 -34.55 29.44 -1.38
C ILE A 452 -35.39 28.26 -0.86
N PRO A 453 -36.67 28.47 -0.48
CA PRO A 453 -37.54 27.42 0.06
C PRO A 453 -38.08 26.49 -1.03
N ASP A 454 -37.19 25.83 -1.75
CA ASP A 454 -37.48 24.90 -2.83
C ASP A 454 -37.60 23.44 -2.36
N ASP A 455 -37.76 22.52 -3.31
CA ASP A 455 -37.84 21.09 -3.02
C ASP A 455 -36.53 20.56 -2.42
N GLY A 456 -35.37 21.18 -2.71
CA GLY A 456 -34.08 20.77 -2.17
C GLY A 456 -34.06 20.83 -0.65
N VAL A 457 -34.34 22.01 -0.09
CA VAL A 457 -34.33 22.21 1.37
C VAL A 457 -35.47 21.46 2.06
N LYS A 458 -36.66 21.39 1.45
CA LYS A 458 -37.82 20.69 2.02
C LYS A 458 -37.58 19.18 2.14
N ASN A 459 -37.06 18.55 1.09
CA ASN A 459 -36.76 17.11 1.13
C ASN A 459 -35.58 16.81 2.06
N ALA A 460 -34.53 17.65 2.05
CA ALA A 460 -33.40 17.50 2.97
C ALA A 460 -33.87 17.56 4.44
N ALA A 461 -34.63 18.59 4.82
CA ALA A 461 -35.15 18.76 6.17
C ALA A 461 -36.07 17.59 6.59
N LYS A 462 -36.97 17.15 5.70
CA LYS A 462 -37.87 16.01 5.94
C LYS A 462 -37.08 14.72 6.23
N LEU A 463 -36.04 14.43 5.46
CA LEU A 463 -35.24 13.21 5.61
C LEU A 463 -34.29 13.26 6.81
N MET A 464 -33.74 14.45 7.11
CA MET A 464 -32.97 14.67 8.34
C MET A 464 -33.86 14.66 9.60
N GLY A 465 -35.16 14.91 9.42
CA GLY A 465 -36.14 14.97 10.50
C GLY A 465 -36.08 16.29 11.28
N CYS A 466 -35.71 17.40 10.64
CA CYS A 466 -35.70 18.75 11.22
C CYS A 466 -36.72 19.69 10.57
N GLU A 467 -36.99 20.80 11.24
CA GLU A 467 -37.84 21.87 10.72
C GLU A 467 -37.13 22.61 9.57
N VAL A 468 -37.87 22.87 8.48
CA VAL A 468 -37.32 23.53 7.27
C VAL A 468 -36.72 24.89 7.61
N ASP A 469 -37.42 25.69 8.43
CA ASP A 469 -36.96 27.03 8.83
C ASP A 469 -35.68 27.00 9.65
N GLN A 470 -35.50 25.97 10.50
CA GLN A 470 -34.28 25.81 11.28
C GLN A 470 -33.09 25.46 10.39
N LEU A 471 -33.27 24.57 9.40
CA LEU A 471 -32.23 24.24 8.43
C LEU A 471 -31.86 25.46 7.58
N MET A 472 -32.85 26.23 7.11
CA MET A 472 -32.61 27.45 6.33
C MET A 472 -31.82 28.48 7.14
N LEU A 473 -32.18 28.69 8.41
CA LEU A 473 -31.47 29.63 9.29
C LEU A 473 -30.04 29.18 9.54
N ALA A 474 -29.81 27.89 9.82
CA ALA A 474 -28.50 27.34 10.10
C ALA A 474 -27.54 27.36 8.90
N LEU A 475 -28.08 27.34 7.67
CA LEU A 475 -27.28 27.43 6.44
C LEU A 475 -27.02 28.87 5.98
N SER A 476 -27.80 29.86 6.45
CA SER A 476 -27.69 31.26 6.04
C SER A 476 -27.14 32.20 7.12
N THR A 477 -27.08 31.73 8.36
CA THR A 477 -26.60 32.52 9.51
C THR A 477 -25.64 31.72 10.37
N ARG A 478 -24.87 32.43 11.18
CA ARG A 478 -23.93 31.87 12.14
C ARG A 478 -23.91 32.69 13.41
N THR A 479 -24.10 32.02 14.53
CA THR A 479 -23.97 32.59 15.85
C THR A 479 -22.49 32.59 16.26
N ILE A 480 -21.98 33.76 16.62
CA ILE A 480 -20.63 33.96 17.13
C ILE A 480 -20.73 34.39 18.58
N GLN A 481 -20.07 33.65 19.45
CA GLN A 481 -19.99 33.97 20.87
C GLN A 481 -18.91 35.05 21.07
N ALA A 482 -19.34 36.24 21.48
CA ALA A 482 -18.49 37.39 21.76
C ALA A 482 -18.48 37.64 23.28
N GLY A 483 -17.74 36.80 24.01
CA GLY A 483 -17.74 36.82 25.47
C GLY A 483 -19.02 36.20 26.04
N VAL A 484 -19.84 36.99 26.74
CA VAL A 484 -21.12 36.55 27.31
C VAL A 484 -22.27 36.66 26.30
N ASP A 485 -22.15 37.54 25.31
CA ASP A 485 -23.19 37.80 24.32
C ASP A 485 -23.03 36.94 23.05
N SER A 486 -24.17 36.59 22.43
CA SER A 486 -24.22 35.87 21.17
C SER A 486 -24.64 36.80 20.03
N ILE A 487 -23.80 36.94 19.00
CA ILE A 487 -24.08 37.76 17.82
C ILE A 487 -24.43 36.84 16.65
N VAL A 488 -25.58 37.06 16.02
CA VAL A 488 -25.97 36.34 14.79
C VAL A 488 -25.42 37.10 13.57
N GLN A 489 -24.49 36.47 12.87
CA GLN A 489 -23.91 36.96 11.62
C GLN A 489 -24.63 36.32 10.43
N ARG A 490 -24.93 37.10 9.39
CA ARG A 490 -25.41 36.57 8.10
C ARG A 490 -24.23 36.09 7.26
N LEU A 491 -24.43 34.99 6.53
CA LEU A 491 -23.39 34.40 5.70
C LEU A 491 -23.44 34.96 4.28
N THR A 492 -22.27 35.10 3.66
CA THR A 492 -22.13 35.34 2.22
C THR A 492 -22.39 34.07 1.42
N LEU A 493 -22.58 34.19 0.10
CA LEU A 493 -22.84 33.03 -0.77
C LEU A 493 -21.80 31.91 -0.61
N GLN A 494 -20.51 32.26 -0.65
CA GLN A 494 -19.43 31.27 -0.53
C GLN A 494 -19.45 30.61 0.85
N GLN A 495 -19.57 31.41 1.93
CA GLN A 495 -19.64 30.89 3.29
C GLN A 495 -20.83 29.95 3.51
N ALA A 496 -21.99 30.25 2.93
CA ALA A 496 -23.17 29.42 3.03
C ALA A 496 -23.01 28.08 2.27
N MET A 497 -22.41 28.11 1.08
CA MET A 497 -22.03 26.90 0.33
C MET A 497 -21.03 26.05 1.11
N ASP A 498 -19.98 26.66 1.66
CA ASP A 498 -18.96 25.98 2.46
C ASP A 498 -19.58 25.37 3.73
N THR A 499 -20.53 26.08 4.36
CA THR A 499 -21.27 25.61 5.55
C THR A 499 -22.12 24.39 5.23
N ARG A 500 -22.89 24.43 4.13
CA ARG A 500 -23.68 23.29 3.62
C ARG A 500 -22.78 22.09 3.33
N ASP A 501 -21.66 22.33 2.68
CA ASP A 501 -20.73 21.30 2.25
C ASP A 501 -19.95 20.68 3.42
N ALA A 502 -19.61 21.48 4.44
CA ALA A 502 -19.06 21.00 5.70
C ALA A 502 -20.06 20.15 6.49
N LEU A 503 -21.33 20.57 6.56
CA LEU A 503 -22.41 19.79 7.14
C LEU A 503 -22.56 18.42 6.44
N ALA A 504 -22.57 18.43 5.10
CA ALA A 504 -22.71 17.21 4.31
C ALA A 504 -21.56 16.21 4.55
N LYS A 505 -20.32 16.70 4.57
CA LYS A 505 -19.12 15.88 4.86
C LYS A 505 -19.17 15.29 6.25
N SER A 506 -19.49 16.10 7.26
CA SER A 506 -19.56 15.66 8.66
C SER A 506 -20.60 14.56 8.89
N ILE A 507 -21.80 14.73 8.34
CA ILE A 507 -22.87 13.71 8.44
C ILE A 507 -22.41 12.41 7.76
N TYR A 508 -21.79 12.49 6.57
CA TYR A 508 -21.32 11.31 5.86
C TYR A 508 -20.19 10.58 6.58
N ASP A 509 -19.18 11.31 7.02
CA ASP A 509 -18.02 10.73 7.72
C ASP A 509 -18.49 10.02 9.00
N SER A 510 -19.44 10.62 9.71
CA SER A 510 -20.00 10.04 10.92
C SER A 510 -20.95 8.86 10.64
N LEU A 511 -21.68 8.86 9.51
CA LEU A 511 -22.43 7.69 9.03
C LEU A 511 -21.51 6.52 8.69
N PHE A 512 -20.38 6.81 8.03
CA PHE A 512 -19.39 5.79 7.69
C PHE A 512 -18.75 5.18 8.93
N GLU A 513 -18.37 6.00 9.93
CA GLU A 513 -17.90 5.51 11.24
C GLU A 513 -18.94 4.62 11.92
N TRP A 514 -20.22 5.04 11.95
CA TRP A 514 -21.28 4.23 12.53
C TRP A 514 -21.47 2.90 11.80
N LEU A 515 -21.38 2.86 10.46
CA LEU A 515 -21.44 1.62 9.68
C LEU A 515 -20.29 0.67 10.05
N VAL A 516 -19.08 1.20 10.21
CA VAL A 516 -17.91 0.43 10.66
C VAL A 516 -18.15 -0.13 12.07
N ASP A 517 -18.73 0.66 12.98
CA ASP A 517 -19.10 0.20 14.32
C ASP A 517 -20.15 -0.94 14.27
N GLN A 518 -21.18 -0.83 13.42
CA GLN A 518 -22.16 -1.91 13.23
C GLN A 518 -21.52 -3.20 12.69
N ILE A 519 -20.61 -3.09 11.73
CA ILE A 519 -19.85 -4.23 11.21
C ILE A 519 -19.04 -4.87 12.33
N ASN A 520 -18.32 -4.06 13.12
CA ASN A 520 -17.53 -4.56 14.24
C ASN A 520 -18.39 -5.30 15.27
N ILE A 521 -19.55 -4.74 15.65
CA ILE A 521 -20.51 -5.37 16.56
C ILE A 521 -21.02 -6.71 16.00
N SER A 522 -21.27 -6.79 14.69
CA SER A 522 -21.71 -8.04 14.05
C SER A 522 -20.64 -9.14 14.03
N LEU A 523 -19.36 -8.73 13.95
CA LEU A 523 -18.21 -9.62 13.98
C LEU A 523 -17.77 -9.98 15.41
N GLU A 524 -18.24 -9.26 16.43
CA GLU A 524 -18.01 -9.62 17.84
C GLU A 524 -18.79 -10.89 18.20
N ASP A 525 -18.11 -12.03 18.26
CA ASP A 525 -18.69 -13.27 18.77
C ASP A 525 -18.45 -13.40 20.28
N GLY A 526 -19.53 -13.65 21.04
CA GLY A 526 -19.63 -13.43 22.48
C GLY A 526 -18.77 -14.30 23.40
N LYS A 527 -17.67 -14.96 22.96
CA LYS A 527 -16.81 -15.78 23.83
C LYS A 527 -15.32 -15.77 23.46
N ARG A 528 -14.52 -15.41 24.48
CA ARG A 528 -13.04 -15.50 24.64
C ARG A 528 -12.22 -14.60 23.72
N ARG A 529 -11.56 -13.61 24.33
CA ARG A 529 -10.44 -12.87 23.71
C ARG A 529 -9.48 -13.88 23.09
N ALA A 530 -9.44 -13.95 21.76
CA ALA A 530 -8.35 -14.61 21.08
C ALA A 530 -7.07 -13.88 21.52
N GLY A 531 -6.18 -14.57 22.24
CA GLY A 531 -4.91 -13.99 22.67
C GLY A 531 -3.95 -13.71 21.52
N ARG A 532 -4.33 -14.07 20.29
CA ARG A 532 -3.53 -14.01 19.08
C ARG A 532 -4.34 -13.43 17.93
N SER A 533 -3.74 -12.58 17.11
CA SER A 533 -4.37 -11.98 15.95
C SER A 533 -3.41 -11.83 14.77
N ILE A 534 -3.96 -11.86 13.56
CA ILE A 534 -3.29 -11.46 12.32
C ILE A 534 -4.01 -10.20 11.81
N SER A 535 -3.29 -9.09 11.72
CA SER A 535 -3.83 -7.82 11.24
C SER A 535 -3.49 -7.62 9.77
N ILE A 536 -4.49 -7.48 8.89
CA ILE A 536 -4.25 -7.14 7.47
C ILE A 536 -4.41 -5.63 7.31
N LEU A 537 -3.38 -4.98 6.79
CA LEU A 537 -3.36 -3.54 6.55
C LEU A 537 -3.38 -3.28 5.04
N ASP A 538 -4.53 -2.88 4.51
CA ASP A 538 -4.70 -2.32 3.17
C ASP A 538 -4.80 -0.80 3.29
N ILE A 539 -3.82 -0.10 2.72
CA ILE A 539 -3.69 1.36 2.84
C ILE A 539 -3.40 1.98 1.49
N TYR A 540 -3.74 3.26 1.39
CA TYR A 540 -3.31 4.13 0.30
C TYR A 540 -1.79 4.06 0.13
N GLY A 541 -1.34 3.80 -1.10
CA GLY A 541 0.06 3.96 -1.45
C GLY A 541 0.45 5.43 -1.55
N PHE A 542 1.74 5.66 -1.74
CA PHE A 542 2.28 6.98 -2.01
C PHE A 542 1.59 7.63 -3.23
N GLU A 543 1.13 8.88 -3.09
CA GLU A 543 0.42 9.61 -4.13
C GLU A 543 1.26 10.83 -4.59
N SER A 544 1.56 10.89 -5.88
CA SER A 544 2.13 12.08 -6.53
C SER A 544 1.33 12.41 -7.79
N PHE A 545 0.62 13.54 -7.73
CA PHE A 545 -0.19 14.11 -8.81
C PHE A 545 0.42 15.44 -9.28
N HIS A 546 -0.12 15.98 -10.38
CA HIS A 546 0.22 17.35 -10.81
C HIS A 546 -0.18 18.39 -9.76
N ASN A 547 -1.32 18.20 -9.08
CA ASN A 547 -1.83 19.08 -8.03
C ASN A 547 -2.06 18.27 -6.74
N ASN A 548 -1.13 18.34 -5.77
CA ASN A 548 -1.26 17.67 -4.48
C ASN A 548 -1.73 18.67 -3.41
N ARG A 549 -2.72 18.27 -2.61
CA ARG A 549 -3.29 19.10 -1.54
C ARG A 549 -3.10 18.44 -0.16
N PHE A 550 -3.79 18.97 0.85
CA PHE A 550 -3.71 18.51 2.23
C PHE A 550 -3.92 17.00 2.40
N GLU A 551 -4.81 16.39 1.62
CA GLU A 551 -5.09 14.95 1.67
C GLU A 551 -3.87 14.12 1.23
N GLN A 552 -3.27 14.46 0.09
CA GLN A 552 -2.04 13.80 -0.39
C GLN A 552 -0.90 14.00 0.61
N PHE A 553 -0.81 15.17 1.22
CA PHE A 553 0.17 15.45 2.27
C PHE A 553 0.03 14.49 3.46
N CYS A 554 -1.20 14.25 3.94
CA CYS A 554 -1.46 13.27 5.00
C CYS A 554 -1.15 11.83 4.56
N ILE A 555 -1.55 11.43 3.34
CA ILE A 555 -1.29 10.11 2.78
C ILE A 555 0.22 9.84 2.67
N ASN A 556 0.97 10.80 2.16
CA ASN A 556 2.41 10.66 1.96
C ASN A 556 3.17 10.65 3.29
N TYR A 557 2.73 11.42 4.29
CA TYR A 557 3.24 11.31 5.66
C TYR A 557 3.05 9.91 6.25
N THR A 558 1.86 9.31 6.10
CA THR A 558 1.61 7.93 6.52
C THR A 558 2.53 6.94 5.83
N ASN A 559 2.71 7.06 4.51
CA ASN A 559 3.60 6.21 3.74
C ASN A 559 5.06 6.36 4.17
N GLU A 560 5.51 7.58 4.47
CA GLU A 560 6.86 7.83 5.01
C GLU A 560 7.09 7.10 6.34
N ARG A 561 6.11 7.17 7.26
CA ARG A 561 6.19 6.50 8.57
C ARG A 561 6.22 4.98 8.44
N LEU A 562 5.40 4.42 7.55
CA LEU A 562 5.37 2.99 7.28
C LEU A 562 6.65 2.51 6.58
N GLN A 563 7.23 3.33 5.71
CA GLN A 563 8.51 3.00 5.09
C GLN A 563 9.64 2.97 6.13
N GLN A 564 9.63 3.87 7.12
CA GLN A 564 10.57 3.81 8.24
C GLN A 564 10.44 2.49 9.02
N TYR A 565 9.21 2.14 9.38
CA TYR A 565 8.91 0.90 10.11
C TYR A 565 9.37 -0.33 9.32
N PHE A 566 9.07 -0.35 8.01
CA PHE A 566 9.50 -1.39 7.08
C PHE A 566 11.03 -1.54 7.06
N ASN A 567 11.75 -0.44 6.81
CA ASN A 567 13.20 -0.48 6.76
C ASN A 567 13.78 -1.01 8.07
N ARG A 568 13.38 -0.44 9.22
CA ARG A 568 13.85 -0.85 10.55
C ARG A 568 13.61 -2.34 10.82
N HIS A 569 12.45 -2.86 10.42
CA HIS A 569 12.15 -4.28 10.57
C HIS A 569 13.05 -5.16 9.70
N LEU A 570 13.27 -4.79 8.44
CA LEU A 570 14.17 -5.51 7.53
C LEU A 570 15.58 -5.61 8.10
N PHE A 571 16.13 -4.51 8.63
CA PHE A 571 17.45 -4.54 9.28
C PHE A 571 17.50 -5.45 10.50
N LYS A 572 16.44 -5.42 11.32
CA LYS A 572 16.34 -6.29 12.50
C LYS A 572 16.37 -7.76 12.12
N LEU A 573 15.59 -8.17 11.10
CA LEU A 573 15.57 -9.56 10.61
C LEU A 573 16.95 -10.01 10.10
N GLU A 574 17.62 -9.17 9.33
CA GLU A 574 18.97 -9.45 8.83
C GLU A 574 19.96 -9.64 10.00
N GLN A 575 19.92 -8.75 10.99
CA GLN A 575 20.79 -8.84 12.17
C GLN A 575 20.53 -10.11 13.00
N GLU A 576 19.27 -10.49 13.17
CA GLU A 576 18.88 -11.71 13.88
C GLU A 576 19.41 -12.96 13.17
N GLU A 577 19.33 -13.04 11.84
CA GLU A 577 19.85 -14.19 11.09
C GLU A 577 21.37 -14.29 11.18
N TYR A 578 22.10 -13.17 11.05
CA TYR A 578 23.56 -13.18 11.22
C TYR A 578 23.97 -13.59 12.63
N THR A 579 23.27 -13.09 13.65
CA THR A 579 23.55 -13.45 15.04
C THR A 579 23.27 -14.94 15.30
N GLN A 580 22.17 -15.47 14.76
CA GLN A 580 21.81 -16.89 14.90
C GLN A 580 22.85 -17.82 14.28
N ASP A 581 23.42 -17.46 13.13
CA ASP A 581 24.44 -18.29 12.45
C ASP A 581 25.89 -17.91 12.82
N GLY A 582 26.08 -17.00 13.78
CA GLY A 582 27.40 -16.63 14.32
C GLY A 582 28.25 -15.74 13.41
N ILE A 583 27.63 -14.98 12.52
CA ILE A 583 28.30 -14.11 11.54
C ILE A 583 28.66 -12.77 12.19
N ASP A 584 29.92 -12.35 12.04
CA ASP A 584 30.39 -11.04 12.48
C ASP A 584 29.85 -9.94 11.57
N TRP A 585 29.02 -9.06 12.12
CA TRP A 585 28.34 -7.98 11.42
C TRP A 585 28.81 -6.63 11.97
N ASN A 586 29.68 -5.95 11.23
CA ASN A 586 30.12 -4.60 11.56
C ASN A 586 29.46 -3.57 10.62
N ASN A 587 28.65 -2.70 11.22
CA ASN A 587 28.05 -1.45 10.71
C ASN A 587 27.84 -1.36 9.20
N ILE A 588 26.65 -1.77 8.76
CA ILE A 588 26.12 -1.31 7.48
C ILE A 588 25.46 0.06 7.70
N ASP A 589 25.94 1.05 6.95
CA ASP A 589 25.33 2.38 6.90
C ASP A 589 23.91 2.26 6.35
N PHE A 590 22.93 2.32 7.24
CA PHE A 590 21.52 2.40 6.89
C PHE A 590 21.12 3.85 6.65
N ILE A 591 20.67 4.16 5.44
CA ILE A 591 20.06 5.44 5.12
C ILE A 591 18.58 5.39 5.52
N ASP A 592 18.25 5.98 6.66
CA ASP A 592 16.88 6.10 7.15
C ASP A 592 16.20 7.40 6.65
N ASN A 593 14.87 7.41 6.61
CA ASN A 593 14.06 8.58 6.29
C ASN A 593 13.69 9.44 7.51
N THR A 594 14.43 9.30 8.62
CA THR A 594 14.24 10.09 9.85
C THR A 594 14.25 11.60 9.59
N GLU A 595 15.10 12.11 8.71
CA GLU A 595 15.17 13.55 8.41
C GLU A 595 13.90 14.09 7.75
N CYS A 596 13.25 13.28 6.90
CA CYS A 596 11.94 13.60 6.32
C CYS A 596 10.86 13.52 7.40
N LEU A 597 10.84 12.50 8.25
CA LEU A 597 9.85 12.41 9.33
C LEU A 597 10.01 13.54 10.37
N ASN A 598 11.23 13.99 10.64
CA ASN A 598 11.50 15.15 11.48
C ASN A 598 10.88 16.42 10.89
N LEU A 599 10.86 16.58 9.56
CA LEU A 599 10.18 17.69 8.90
C LEU A 599 8.68 17.72 9.24
N PHE A 600 8.02 16.56 9.33
CA PHE A 600 6.60 16.47 9.71
C PHE A 600 6.37 16.64 11.22
N GLU A 601 7.15 15.92 12.03
CA GLU A 601 6.79 15.61 13.41
C GLU A 601 7.55 16.38 14.49
N LYS A 602 8.73 16.94 14.17
CA LYS A 602 9.64 17.53 15.16
C LYS A 602 8.95 18.65 15.93
N LYS A 603 9.03 18.64 17.25
CA LYS A 603 8.53 19.75 18.08
C LYS A 603 9.68 20.72 18.38
N PRO A 604 9.44 22.05 18.39
CA PRO A 604 8.19 22.75 18.03
C PRO A 604 8.05 23.06 16.52
N LEU A 605 9.09 22.83 15.71
CA LEU A 605 9.22 23.41 14.35
C LEU A 605 8.79 22.50 13.19
N GLY A 606 8.07 21.40 13.43
CA GLY A 606 7.60 20.49 12.38
C GLY A 606 6.36 21.03 11.66
N ILE A 607 6.13 20.61 10.42
CA ILE A 607 5.03 21.09 9.57
C ILE A 607 3.69 21.00 10.29
N LEU A 608 3.39 19.88 10.94
CA LEU A 608 2.11 19.68 11.63
C LEU A 608 1.92 20.67 12.79
N CYS A 609 2.98 20.96 13.55
CA CYS A 609 2.91 21.94 14.64
C CYS A 609 2.74 23.36 14.11
N LEU A 610 3.49 23.73 13.07
CA LEU A 610 3.39 25.05 12.44
C LEU A 610 2.01 25.27 11.83
N LEU A 611 1.45 24.24 11.19
CA LEU A 611 0.10 24.24 10.63
C LEU A 611 -0.95 24.43 11.72
N ASP A 612 -0.83 23.72 12.85
CA ASP A 612 -1.77 23.84 13.97
C ASP A 612 -1.72 25.20 14.64
N GLU A 613 -0.52 25.75 14.86
CA GLU A 613 -0.35 27.10 15.38
C GLU A 613 -1.00 28.16 14.47
N GLU A 614 -0.75 28.06 13.17
CA GLU A 614 -1.29 29.02 12.18
C GLU A 614 -2.81 28.84 12.01
N SER A 615 -3.30 27.61 12.12
CA SER A 615 -4.74 27.30 12.12
C SER A 615 -5.46 27.94 13.29
N ASN A 616 -4.81 28.09 14.45
CA ASN A 616 -5.40 28.77 15.62
C ASN A 616 -5.37 30.30 15.54
N PHE A 617 -4.67 30.88 14.56
CA PHE A 617 -4.60 32.33 14.41
C PHE A 617 -5.75 32.86 13.55
N ALA A 618 -6.61 33.71 14.13
CA ALA A 618 -7.87 34.13 13.50
C ALA A 618 -7.71 34.87 12.16
N LYS A 619 -6.57 35.54 11.93
CA LYS A 619 -6.28 36.29 10.69
C LYS A 619 -5.28 35.58 9.76
N ALA A 620 -4.93 34.33 10.04
CA ALA A 620 -4.01 33.59 9.21
C ALA A 620 -4.62 33.24 7.85
N THR A 621 -3.77 33.23 6.82
CA THR A 621 -4.10 32.87 5.44
C THR A 621 -3.12 31.79 4.96
N ASP A 622 -3.46 31.06 3.90
CA ASP A 622 -2.56 30.03 3.37
C ASP A 622 -1.20 30.63 2.92
N LEU A 623 -1.18 31.91 2.52
CA LEU A 623 0.06 32.63 2.23
C LEU A 623 0.91 32.86 3.48
N THR A 624 0.30 33.23 4.62
CA THR A 624 1.06 33.39 5.89
C THR A 624 1.62 32.06 6.36
N LEU A 625 0.87 30.97 6.15
CA LEU A 625 1.34 29.60 6.39
C LEU A 625 2.56 29.25 5.52
N ALA A 626 2.50 29.52 4.21
CA ALA A 626 3.61 29.25 3.29
C ALA A 626 4.89 30.01 3.68
N ILE A 627 4.76 31.29 4.05
CA ILE A 627 5.87 32.12 4.55
C ILE A 627 6.44 31.55 5.85
N LYS A 628 5.58 31.08 6.76
CA LYS A 628 6.01 30.46 8.03
C LYS A 628 6.78 29.16 7.78
N PHE A 629 6.32 28.32 6.87
CA PHE A 629 7.06 27.12 6.45
C PHE A 629 8.43 27.48 5.88
N GLN A 630 8.50 28.44 4.95
CA GLN A 630 9.77 28.89 4.39
C GLN A 630 10.76 29.36 5.46
N LYS A 631 10.29 30.16 6.42
CA LYS A 631 11.13 30.74 7.47
C LYS A 631 11.71 29.68 8.42
N HIS A 632 10.93 28.64 8.75
CA HIS A 632 11.31 27.68 9.78
C HIS A 632 11.85 26.35 9.26
N LEU A 633 11.58 25.99 7.99
CA LEU A 633 11.88 24.67 7.44
C LEU A 633 12.98 24.67 6.36
N SER A 634 13.41 25.85 5.89
CA SER A 634 14.41 25.98 4.82
C SER A 634 15.79 25.39 5.15
N SER A 635 16.09 25.13 6.42
CA SER A 635 17.32 24.46 6.84
C SER A 635 17.28 22.92 6.70
N ASN A 636 16.10 22.31 6.53
CA ASN A 636 15.97 20.87 6.37
C ASN A 636 16.23 20.46 4.91
N PRO A 637 17.10 19.46 4.63
CA PRO A 637 17.45 19.06 3.27
C PRO A 637 16.28 18.49 2.46
N CYS A 638 15.23 18.01 3.14
CA CYS A 638 14.05 17.44 2.50
C CYS A 638 13.01 18.51 2.13
N PHE A 639 13.17 19.76 2.55
CA PHE A 639 12.22 20.84 2.26
C PHE A 639 12.77 21.79 1.18
N LYS A 640 11.95 22.10 0.17
CA LYS A 640 12.26 23.14 -0.82
C LYS A 640 11.05 24.04 -1.04
N LEU A 641 11.31 25.30 -1.37
CA LEU A 641 10.24 26.24 -1.72
C LEU A 641 9.76 26.01 -3.17
N GLY A 642 8.46 26.09 -3.38
CA GLY A 642 7.84 26.15 -4.72
C GLY A 642 7.56 27.59 -5.16
N MET A 643 7.09 27.75 -6.40
CA MET A 643 6.54 29.05 -6.84
C MET A 643 5.11 29.23 -6.31
N ASP A 644 4.64 30.49 -6.23
CA ASP A 644 3.23 30.85 -5.96
C ASP A 644 2.61 30.28 -4.67
N GLY A 645 3.39 30.21 -3.58
CA GLY A 645 2.88 29.74 -2.28
C GLY A 645 2.84 28.21 -2.13
N ALA A 646 3.32 27.45 -3.12
CA ALA A 646 3.53 26.01 -3.00
C ALA A 646 4.84 25.68 -2.25
N PHE A 647 4.92 24.46 -1.71
CA PHE A 647 6.15 23.91 -1.14
C PHE A 647 6.41 22.50 -1.67
N LYS A 648 7.66 22.06 -1.57
CA LYS A 648 8.09 20.74 -2.02
C LYS A 648 8.71 19.95 -0.88
N ILE A 649 8.41 18.66 -0.84
CA ILE A 649 9.04 17.71 0.09
C ILE A 649 9.73 16.61 -0.72
N LEU A 650 10.98 16.32 -0.38
CA LEU A 650 11.70 15.15 -0.85
C LEU A 650 11.36 13.96 0.06
N HIS A 651 10.46 13.11 -0.42
CA HIS A 651 10.07 11.86 0.22
C HIS A 651 11.00 10.71 -0.19
N TYR A 652 10.89 9.56 0.49
CA TYR A 652 11.61 8.34 0.08
C TYR A 652 11.32 7.93 -1.38
N ALA A 653 10.12 8.24 -1.87
CA ALA A 653 9.64 7.90 -3.21
C ALA A 653 9.95 8.98 -4.27
N GLY A 654 10.49 10.14 -3.88
CA GLY A 654 10.79 11.26 -4.79
C GLY A 654 10.28 12.61 -4.30
N GLU A 655 10.48 13.65 -5.11
CA GLU A 655 10.02 15.01 -4.81
C GLU A 655 8.53 15.18 -5.14
N VAL A 656 7.75 15.71 -4.20
CA VAL A 656 6.31 16.02 -4.37
C VAL A 656 6.06 17.49 -4.10
N VAL A 657 5.27 18.13 -4.96
CA VAL A 657 4.87 19.55 -4.86
C VAL A 657 3.46 19.65 -4.27
N TYR A 658 3.29 20.43 -3.21
CA TYR A 658 2.03 20.66 -2.53
C TYR A 658 1.57 22.12 -2.65
N ASP A 659 0.31 22.30 -3.03
CA ASP A 659 -0.39 23.59 -3.06
C ASP A 659 -0.97 23.88 -1.67
N THR A 660 -0.62 25.01 -1.07
CA THR A 660 -1.08 25.41 0.28
C THR A 660 -2.54 25.86 0.33
N SER A 661 -3.18 26.08 -0.81
CA SER A 661 -4.56 26.56 -0.90
C SER A 661 -5.55 25.65 -0.16
N GLY A 662 -6.23 26.21 0.84
CA GLY A 662 -7.21 25.53 1.68
C GLY A 662 -6.62 24.65 2.79
N PHE A 663 -5.31 24.71 3.05
CA PHE A 663 -4.69 23.91 4.13
C PHE A 663 -5.21 24.31 5.51
N LEU A 664 -5.30 25.60 5.81
CA LEU A 664 -5.76 26.08 7.11
C LEU A 664 -7.23 25.72 7.36
N GLU A 665 -8.07 25.89 6.36
CA GLU A 665 -9.49 25.58 6.44
C GLU A 665 -9.72 24.09 6.70
N LYS A 666 -9.09 23.22 5.90
CA LYS A 666 -9.17 21.77 6.05
C LYS A 666 -8.64 21.30 7.40
N ASN A 667 -7.58 21.93 7.91
CA ASN A 667 -7.02 21.56 9.20
C ASN A 667 -7.90 22.00 10.39
N ARG A 668 -8.70 23.07 10.24
CA ARG A 668 -9.64 23.58 11.25
C ARG A 668 -10.91 22.73 11.38
N ASP A 669 -11.34 22.08 10.30
CA ASP A 669 -12.54 21.23 10.21
C ASP A 669 -13.78 21.81 10.97
N PRO A 670 -14.21 23.04 10.63
CA PRO A 670 -15.17 23.75 11.47
C PRO A 670 -16.61 23.27 11.24
N LEU A 671 -17.16 22.51 12.18
CA LEU A 671 -18.61 22.46 12.40
C LEU A 671 -19.01 23.55 13.39
N TYR A 672 -19.91 24.43 12.96
CA TYR A 672 -20.42 25.51 13.81
C TYR A 672 -21.41 24.97 14.85
N SER A 673 -21.48 25.64 16.01
CA SER A 673 -22.38 25.29 17.11
C SER A 673 -23.83 25.11 16.66
N ASP A 674 -24.27 25.96 15.76
CA ASP A 674 -25.65 26.05 15.30
C ASP A 674 -26.02 24.82 14.46
N LEU A 675 -25.07 24.31 13.66
CA LEU A 675 -25.23 23.06 12.93
C LEU A 675 -25.30 21.86 13.88
N VAL A 676 -24.47 21.86 14.93
CA VAL A 676 -24.50 20.78 15.93
C VAL A 676 -25.82 20.79 16.71
N GLN A 677 -26.33 21.96 17.07
CA GLN A 677 -27.64 22.11 17.72
C GLN A 677 -28.79 21.65 16.81
N LEU A 678 -28.73 22.00 15.51
CA LEU A 678 -29.70 21.51 14.52
C LEU A 678 -29.68 19.97 14.46
N LEU A 679 -28.50 19.37 14.36
CA LEU A 679 -28.37 17.92 14.31
C LEU A 679 -28.87 17.23 15.59
N GLN A 680 -28.78 17.88 16.75
CA GLN A 680 -29.35 17.39 18.01
C GLN A 680 -30.88 17.49 18.07
N SER A 681 -31.49 18.48 17.39
CA SER A 681 -32.95 18.68 17.37
C SER A 681 -33.66 17.78 16.35
N CYS A 682 -32.93 17.19 15.40
CA CYS A 682 -33.46 16.26 14.42
C CYS A 682 -34.16 15.05 15.07
N SER A 683 -35.33 14.67 14.55
CA SER A 683 -36.11 13.50 15.01
C SER A 683 -35.55 12.15 14.53
N CYS A 684 -34.66 12.15 13.53
CA CYS A 684 -34.00 10.93 13.04
C CYS A 684 -33.08 10.34 14.12
N GLN A 685 -33.42 9.14 14.62
CA GLN A 685 -32.69 8.47 15.70
C GLN A 685 -31.23 8.19 15.33
N LEU A 686 -30.99 7.71 14.11
CA LEU A 686 -29.63 7.44 13.62
C LEU A 686 -28.80 8.73 13.56
N LEU A 687 -29.37 9.82 13.03
CA LEU A 687 -28.68 11.11 12.96
C LEU A 687 -28.33 11.65 14.36
N ARG A 688 -29.21 11.48 15.36
CA ARG A 688 -28.92 11.84 16.75
C ARG A 688 -27.81 11.00 17.36
N THR A 689 -27.82 9.69 17.13
CA THR A 689 -26.74 8.79 17.58
C THR A 689 -25.41 9.22 16.96
N ILE A 690 -25.37 9.42 15.65
CA ILE A 690 -24.21 9.92 14.90
C ILE A 690 -23.73 11.28 15.46
N THR A 691 -24.64 12.21 15.74
CA THR A 691 -24.32 13.53 16.31
C THR A 691 -23.72 13.45 17.71
N SER A 692 -24.18 12.49 18.53
CA SER A 692 -23.59 12.24 19.85
C SER A 692 -22.14 11.74 19.75
N HIS A 693 -21.78 11.01 18.69
CA HIS A 693 -20.40 10.61 18.41
C HIS A 693 -19.52 11.82 18.05
N ILE A 694 -20.01 12.73 17.20
CA ILE A 694 -19.31 13.99 16.83
C ILE A 694 -18.96 14.79 18.11
N LEU A 695 -19.90 14.91 19.04
CA LEU A 695 -19.72 15.60 20.31
C LEU A 695 -18.77 14.86 21.27
N ASN A 696 -18.90 13.54 21.39
CA ASN A 696 -18.05 12.73 22.27
C ASN A 696 -16.60 12.67 21.80
N GLN A 697 -16.33 12.72 20.48
CA GLN A 697 -14.97 12.87 19.95
C GLN A 697 -14.34 14.21 20.34
N SER A 698 -15.14 15.26 20.53
CA SER A 698 -14.65 16.57 21.00
C SER A 698 -14.33 16.61 22.50
N GLN A 699 -14.85 15.67 23.31
CA GLN A 699 -14.67 15.65 24.78
C GLN A 699 -13.88 14.45 25.34
N ARG A 700 -13.79 13.31 24.65
CA ARG A 700 -13.03 12.13 25.11
C ARG A 700 -11.53 12.24 24.84
N SER A 701 -10.87 13.20 25.49
CA SER A 701 -9.44 13.09 25.81
C SER A 701 -9.27 13.14 27.31
N THR A 702 -9.38 11.99 27.97
CA THR A 702 -8.89 11.76 29.32
C THR A 702 -7.37 11.96 29.33
N ARG A 703 -6.91 13.16 29.67
CA ARG A 703 -5.54 13.37 30.14
C ARG A 703 -5.43 12.82 31.58
N PRO A 704 -4.34 12.13 31.95
CA PRO A 704 -4.00 11.95 33.35
C PRO A 704 -3.79 13.31 34.02
N GLN A 705 -4.33 13.44 35.22
CA GLN A 705 -4.52 14.69 35.95
C GLN A 705 -3.23 15.21 36.60
N TRP A 706 -2.18 15.43 35.80
CA TRP A 706 -0.94 16.07 36.25
C TRP A 706 -0.28 16.79 35.07
N LEU A 707 -0.80 17.98 34.72
CA LEU A 707 -0.09 19.08 34.02
C LEU A 707 -1.10 20.23 33.86
N ASN A 708 -0.90 21.29 34.63
CA ASN A 708 -1.76 22.48 34.68
C ASN A 708 -1.76 23.29 33.37
N GLY A 709 -2.93 23.83 33.02
CA GLY A 709 -3.09 25.12 32.35
C GLY A 709 -2.80 25.19 30.85
N ALA A 710 -3.74 24.74 30.02
CA ALA A 710 -3.99 25.33 28.70
C ALA A 710 -5.44 25.04 28.32
N ASP A 711 -6.15 26.08 27.87
CA ASP A 711 -7.54 26.06 27.43
C ASP A 711 -7.88 24.86 26.54
N SER A 712 -9.17 24.50 26.55
CA SER A 712 -9.82 23.55 25.65
C SER A 712 -9.57 23.91 24.17
N GLN A 713 -8.38 23.59 23.65
CA GLN A 713 -8.03 23.77 22.26
C GLN A 713 -8.75 22.69 21.44
N LYS A 714 -9.62 23.13 20.53
CA LYS A 714 -10.19 22.29 19.48
C LYS A 714 -9.05 21.59 18.76
N GLN A 715 -8.99 20.26 18.82
CA GLN A 715 -7.94 19.49 18.14
C GLN A 715 -8.12 19.61 16.62
N SER A 716 -7.07 20.03 15.93
CA SER A 716 -7.00 20.07 14.47
C SER A 716 -7.01 18.67 13.84
N VAL A 717 -7.33 18.60 12.56
CA VAL A 717 -7.25 17.35 11.78
C VAL A 717 -5.83 16.78 11.81
N GLY A 718 -4.80 17.62 11.62
CA GLY A 718 -3.40 17.20 11.64
C GLY A 718 -2.98 16.56 12.97
N THR A 719 -3.39 17.13 14.11
CA THR A 719 -3.12 16.54 15.42
C THR A 719 -3.88 15.22 15.63
N LYS A 720 -5.16 15.15 15.25
CA LYS A 720 -5.95 13.90 15.33
C LYS A 720 -5.31 12.80 14.47
N PHE A 721 -4.96 13.13 13.24
CA PHE A 721 -4.32 12.21 12.29
C PHE A 721 -2.99 11.69 12.81
N LYS A 722 -2.13 12.57 13.34
CA LYS A 722 -0.87 12.18 13.98
C LYS A 722 -1.10 11.20 15.14
N ALA A 723 -2.09 11.46 15.99
CA ALA A 723 -2.42 10.58 17.12
C ALA A 723 -2.94 9.20 16.66
N GLN A 724 -3.78 9.15 15.62
CA GLN A 724 -4.23 7.90 15.01
C GLN A 724 -3.07 7.11 14.41
N MET A 725 -2.18 7.77 13.66
CA MET A 725 -0.97 7.14 13.11
C MET A 725 -0.07 6.57 14.20
N PHE A 726 0.13 7.29 15.30
CA PHE A 726 0.91 6.80 16.43
C PHE A 726 0.29 5.51 17.03
N ARG A 727 -1.03 5.48 17.22
CA ARG A 727 -1.74 4.27 17.71
C ARG A 727 -1.61 3.10 16.74
N LEU A 728 -1.69 3.35 15.42
CA LEU A 728 -1.50 2.32 14.40
C LEU A 728 -0.09 1.74 14.47
N MET A 729 0.94 2.59 14.52
CA MET A 729 2.33 2.14 14.62
C MET A 729 2.57 1.32 15.89
N GLN A 730 2.03 1.75 17.03
CA GLN A 730 2.14 0.98 18.27
C GLN A 730 1.49 -0.41 18.17
N ARG A 731 0.39 -0.54 17.43
CA ARG A 731 -0.22 -1.86 17.18
C ARG A 731 0.68 -2.73 16.31
N LEU A 732 1.22 -2.17 15.23
CA LEU A 732 2.12 -2.90 14.32
C LEU A 732 3.45 -3.29 15.00
N GLU A 733 4.02 -2.44 15.84
CA GLU A 733 5.26 -2.73 16.59
C GLU A 733 5.13 -3.92 17.55
N ASN A 734 3.91 -4.26 17.98
CA ASN A 734 3.61 -5.44 18.79
C ASN A 734 3.28 -6.69 17.96
N THR A 735 3.55 -6.66 16.66
CA THR A 735 3.35 -7.77 15.74
C THR A 735 4.63 -8.10 14.98
N THR A 736 4.72 -9.32 14.44
CA THR A 736 5.68 -9.65 13.39
C THR A 736 5.06 -9.30 12.02
N PRO A 737 5.63 -8.36 11.27
CA PRO A 737 5.08 -7.90 10.00
C PRO A 737 5.54 -8.74 8.80
N HIS A 738 4.63 -8.92 7.85
CA HIS A 738 4.81 -9.53 6.54
C HIS A 738 4.43 -8.51 5.47
N PHE A 739 5.22 -8.35 4.40
CA PHE A 739 5.04 -7.25 3.45
C PHE A 739 4.71 -7.71 2.04
N ILE A 740 3.68 -7.08 1.45
CA ILE A 740 3.29 -7.27 0.05
C ILE A 740 3.30 -5.91 -0.67
N ARG A 741 4.04 -5.82 -1.78
CA ARG A 741 4.15 -4.63 -2.64
C ARG A 741 3.45 -4.89 -3.97
N CYS A 742 2.31 -4.24 -4.15
CA CYS A 742 1.48 -4.32 -5.34
C CYS A 742 1.94 -3.29 -6.38
N ILE A 743 2.06 -3.72 -7.64
CA ILE A 743 2.57 -2.93 -8.76
C ILE A 743 1.55 -2.92 -9.89
N LYS A 744 1.25 -1.74 -10.41
CA LYS A 744 0.41 -1.55 -11.59
C LYS A 744 1.26 -1.67 -12.86
N PRO A 745 0.90 -2.52 -13.84
CA PRO A 745 1.77 -2.79 -15.00
C PRO A 745 1.76 -1.66 -16.05
N ASN A 746 0.70 -0.86 -16.13
CA ASN A 746 0.59 0.27 -17.07
C ASN A 746 -0.48 1.27 -16.62
N ARG A 747 -0.38 2.53 -17.06
CA ARG A 747 -1.35 3.59 -16.72
C ARG A 747 -2.72 3.42 -17.41
N LYS A 748 -2.78 2.69 -18.52
CA LYS A 748 -3.98 2.51 -19.37
C LYS A 748 -4.98 1.50 -18.82
N GLN A 749 -4.66 0.77 -17.75
CA GLN A 749 -5.50 -0.28 -17.18
C GLN A 749 -5.83 -1.40 -18.18
N LEU A 750 -4.88 -1.74 -19.07
CA LEU A 750 -5.06 -2.80 -20.07
C LEU A 750 -4.26 -4.07 -19.70
N PRO A 751 -4.85 -5.27 -19.82
CA PRO A 751 -4.13 -6.52 -19.63
C PRO A 751 -3.09 -6.75 -20.74
N GLY A 752 -2.03 -7.51 -20.44
CA GLY A 752 -0.98 -7.88 -21.41
C GLY A 752 -0.01 -6.73 -21.77
N MET A 753 -0.22 -5.53 -21.24
CA MET A 753 0.69 -4.39 -21.39
C MET A 753 1.57 -4.24 -20.15
N PHE A 754 2.89 -4.09 -20.36
CA PHE A 754 3.88 -3.84 -19.31
C PHE A 754 4.73 -2.63 -19.69
N ASP A 755 4.54 -1.53 -18.98
CA ASP A 755 5.26 -0.27 -19.17
C ASP A 755 6.45 -0.21 -18.20
N ASN A 756 7.66 -0.27 -18.76
CA ASN A 756 8.89 -0.34 -17.99
C ASN A 756 9.07 0.88 -17.07
N ASP A 757 8.75 2.08 -17.54
CA ASP A 757 8.99 3.31 -16.79
C ASP A 757 8.02 3.43 -15.62
N VAL A 758 6.74 3.09 -15.87
CA VAL A 758 5.69 3.08 -14.85
C VAL A 758 5.98 2.05 -13.76
N VAL A 759 6.43 0.84 -14.14
CA VAL A 759 6.78 -0.19 -13.18
C VAL A 759 8.05 0.18 -12.41
N LEU A 760 9.06 0.73 -13.08
CA LEU A 760 10.32 1.13 -12.44
C LEU A 760 10.11 2.25 -11.41
N GLU A 761 9.31 3.26 -11.77
CA GLU A 761 8.91 4.33 -10.86
C GLU A 761 8.27 3.73 -9.59
N GLN A 762 7.31 2.82 -9.73
CA GLN A 762 6.68 2.16 -8.58
C GLN A 762 7.64 1.27 -7.77
N LEU A 763 8.59 0.57 -8.40
CA LEU A 763 9.57 -0.24 -7.69
C LEU A 763 10.49 0.62 -6.80
N ARG A 764 10.83 1.83 -7.27
CA ARG A 764 11.53 2.85 -6.47
C ARG A 764 10.61 3.36 -5.35
N CYS A 765 9.38 3.76 -5.68
CA CYS A 765 8.44 4.32 -4.71
C CYS A 765 7.91 3.30 -3.69
N CYS A 766 7.96 1.99 -3.94
CA CYS A 766 7.57 0.95 -2.99
C CYS A 766 8.77 0.46 -2.15
N GLY A 767 9.96 1.01 -2.38
CA GLY A 767 11.19 0.61 -1.71
C GLY A 767 11.69 -0.79 -2.10
N VAL A 768 11.17 -1.42 -3.16
CA VAL A 768 11.54 -2.80 -3.53
C VAL A 768 13.03 -2.87 -3.90
N LEU A 769 13.55 -1.86 -4.61
CA LEU A 769 14.98 -1.80 -4.93
C LEU A 769 15.83 -1.62 -3.68
N GLU A 770 15.36 -0.84 -2.71
CA GLU A 770 16.00 -0.61 -1.41
C GLU A 770 16.04 -1.90 -0.59
N VAL A 771 14.97 -2.69 -0.56
CA VAL A 771 14.96 -4.01 0.10
C VAL A 771 16.09 -4.87 -0.40
N VAL A 772 16.18 -5.00 -1.72
CA VAL A 772 17.16 -5.89 -2.30
C VAL A 772 18.57 -5.30 -2.16
N LYS A 773 18.74 -3.96 -2.18
CA LYS A 773 20.01 -3.30 -1.83
C LYS A 773 20.42 -3.60 -0.38
N ILE A 774 19.49 -3.51 0.57
CA ILE A 774 19.71 -3.77 2.00
C ILE A 774 20.10 -5.24 2.20
N SER A 775 19.32 -6.17 1.68
CA SER A 775 19.65 -7.61 1.74
C SER A 775 20.99 -7.93 1.05
N ARG A 776 21.41 -7.15 0.03
CA ARG A 776 22.71 -7.29 -0.65
C ARG A 776 23.89 -6.63 0.05
N SER A 777 23.66 -5.61 0.87
CA SER A 777 24.72 -4.93 1.62
C SER A 777 25.38 -5.88 2.63
N GLY A 778 24.62 -6.83 3.14
CA GLY A 778 25.09 -7.95 3.93
C GLY A 778 25.56 -9.13 3.07
N TYR A 779 25.02 -10.31 3.39
CA TYR A 779 25.30 -11.56 2.68
C TYR A 779 24.01 -12.10 2.04
N PRO A 780 23.66 -11.63 0.83
CA PRO A 780 22.38 -11.94 0.18
C PRO A 780 22.26 -13.39 -0.24
N THR A 781 23.37 -14.04 -0.61
CA THR A 781 23.34 -15.43 -1.05
C THR A 781 23.71 -16.33 0.12
N ARG A 782 22.73 -17.13 0.54
CA ARG A 782 22.83 -18.02 1.70
C ARG A 782 22.56 -19.43 1.22
N ILE A 783 23.51 -20.34 1.45
CA ILE A 783 23.39 -21.73 1.00
C ILE A 783 23.73 -22.61 2.19
N THR A 784 22.87 -23.58 2.51
CA THR A 784 23.21 -24.54 3.57
C THR A 784 24.45 -25.32 3.18
N HIS A 785 25.26 -25.72 4.16
CA HIS A 785 26.45 -26.52 3.90
C HIS A 785 26.12 -27.80 3.11
N GLN A 786 24.96 -28.40 3.38
CA GLN A 786 24.46 -29.58 2.65
C GLN A 786 24.20 -29.27 1.17
N GLN A 787 23.38 -28.26 0.86
CA GLN A 787 23.08 -27.90 -0.53
C GLN A 787 24.32 -27.49 -1.31
N PHE A 788 25.26 -26.80 -0.65
CA PHE A 788 26.50 -26.37 -1.29
C PHE A 788 27.40 -27.57 -1.61
N ALA A 789 27.56 -28.49 -0.66
CA ALA A 789 28.31 -29.73 -0.85
C ALA A 789 27.69 -30.63 -1.93
N GLU A 790 26.36 -30.81 -1.94
CA GLU A 790 25.67 -31.60 -2.97
C GLU A 790 25.83 -30.96 -4.36
N ARG A 791 25.78 -29.63 -4.45
CA ARG A 791 25.85 -28.93 -5.73
C ARG A 791 27.26 -28.82 -6.31
N TYR A 792 28.27 -28.62 -5.47
CA TYR A 792 29.63 -28.31 -5.91
C TYR A 792 30.67 -29.33 -5.47
N GLY A 793 30.29 -30.35 -4.69
CA GLY A 793 31.20 -31.37 -4.15
C GLY A 793 31.96 -32.13 -5.22
N PHE A 794 31.38 -32.30 -6.41
CA PHE A 794 32.04 -32.95 -7.56
C PHE A 794 33.28 -32.19 -8.07
N LEU A 795 33.44 -30.91 -7.71
CA LEU A 795 34.59 -30.10 -8.12
C LEU A 795 35.87 -30.42 -7.35
N LEU A 796 35.75 -31.16 -6.25
CA LEU A 796 36.89 -31.60 -5.46
C LEU A 796 37.50 -32.84 -6.14
N LEU A 797 38.82 -32.80 -6.37
CA LEU A 797 39.55 -33.81 -7.15
C LEU A 797 39.76 -35.14 -6.41
N ASP A 798 39.54 -35.16 -5.09
CA ASP A 798 39.77 -36.32 -4.22
C ASP A 798 38.44 -36.93 -3.72
N ASN A 799 38.38 -38.26 -3.55
CA ASN A 799 37.21 -38.96 -3.00
C ASN A 799 36.95 -38.55 -1.54
N ILE A 800 35.92 -37.76 -1.31
CA ILE A 800 35.51 -37.23 0.00
C ILE A 800 34.41 -38.10 0.59
N ASP A 801 34.66 -39.41 0.66
CA ASP A 801 33.59 -40.36 0.98
C ASP A 801 33.05 -40.25 2.43
N PHE A 802 33.60 -39.39 3.30
CA PHE A 802 33.19 -39.28 4.72
C PHE A 802 33.35 -37.90 5.40
N GLN A 803 33.40 -36.78 4.67
CA GLN A 803 33.45 -35.46 5.34
C GLN A 803 32.05 -34.87 5.58
N ASP A 804 31.89 -34.18 6.70
CA ASP A 804 30.67 -33.43 6.99
C ASP A 804 30.48 -32.27 5.99
N PRO A 805 29.24 -31.87 5.68
CA PRO A 805 28.98 -30.87 4.64
C PRO A 805 29.67 -29.51 4.84
N LEU A 806 29.96 -29.13 6.09
CA LEU A 806 30.68 -27.89 6.42
C LEU A 806 32.15 -28.00 5.97
N SER A 807 32.81 -29.12 6.28
CA SER A 807 34.18 -29.39 5.83
C SER A 807 34.32 -29.43 4.30
N VAL A 808 33.35 -30.05 3.61
CA VAL A 808 33.29 -30.06 2.13
C VAL A 808 33.16 -28.63 1.61
N SER A 809 32.24 -27.86 2.19
CA SER A 809 31.98 -26.47 1.82
C SER A 809 33.24 -25.61 1.94
N ILE A 810 33.96 -25.70 3.06
CA ILE A 810 35.22 -24.98 3.29
C ILE A 810 36.30 -25.40 2.28
N SER A 811 36.42 -26.70 1.99
CA SER A 811 37.42 -27.24 1.06
C SER A 811 37.24 -26.69 -0.37
N ILE A 812 35.99 -26.58 -0.83
CA ILE A 812 35.67 -25.98 -2.14
C ILE A 812 36.09 -24.51 -2.17
N LEU A 813 35.74 -23.73 -1.14
CA LEU A 813 36.08 -22.31 -1.07
C LEU A 813 37.60 -22.08 -1.15
N HIS A 814 38.39 -22.95 -0.51
CA HIS A 814 39.84 -22.92 -0.58
C HIS A 814 40.38 -23.33 -1.95
N GLN A 815 39.89 -24.42 -2.55
CA GLN A 815 40.38 -24.89 -3.85
C GLN A 815 40.18 -23.83 -4.95
N PHE A 816 39.07 -23.08 -4.89
CA PHE A 816 38.78 -22.01 -5.85
C PHE A 816 39.35 -20.64 -5.45
N ASN A 817 40.18 -20.57 -4.40
CA ASN A 817 40.83 -19.34 -3.93
C ASN A 817 39.87 -18.15 -3.76
N ILE A 818 38.68 -18.39 -3.22
CA ILE A 818 37.73 -17.31 -2.96
C ILE A 818 38.26 -16.47 -1.80
N LEU A 819 38.36 -15.16 -2.01
CA LEU A 819 38.90 -14.25 -1.00
C LEU A 819 38.04 -14.28 0.28
N PRO A 820 38.63 -14.38 1.49
CA PRO A 820 37.89 -14.46 2.75
C PRO A 820 36.95 -13.27 3.01
N GLN A 821 37.18 -12.12 2.40
CA GLN A 821 36.29 -10.95 2.49
C GLN A 821 34.98 -11.09 1.69
N MET A 822 34.90 -12.09 0.80
CA MET A 822 33.78 -12.32 -0.11
C MET A 822 32.74 -13.31 0.43
N TYR A 823 33.04 -13.98 1.54
CA TYR A 823 32.12 -14.90 2.18
C TYR A 823 32.31 -14.91 3.70
N GLN A 824 31.32 -15.43 4.41
CA GLN A 824 31.39 -15.79 5.82
C GLN A 824 30.88 -17.22 5.99
N VAL A 825 31.47 -17.93 6.94
CA VAL A 825 31.09 -19.31 7.27
C VAL A 825 30.29 -19.25 8.56
N GLY A 826 29.00 -19.48 8.46
CA GLY A 826 28.12 -19.60 9.62
C GLY A 826 27.99 -21.04 10.09
N TYR A 827 27.33 -21.22 11.23
CA TYR A 827 27.13 -22.54 11.83
C TYR A 827 26.36 -23.50 10.92
N THR A 828 25.38 -23.01 10.15
CA THR A 828 24.50 -23.85 9.32
C THR A 828 24.58 -23.52 7.83
N LYS A 829 25.03 -22.32 7.48
CA LYS A 829 25.06 -21.82 6.10
C LYS A 829 26.40 -21.18 5.74
N LEU A 830 26.68 -21.18 4.45
CA LEU A 830 27.62 -20.25 3.82
C LEU A 830 26.89 -18.97 3.41
N PHE A 831 27.53 -17.84 3.70
CA PHE A 831 27.05 -16.50 3.42
C PHE A 831 27.97 -15.83 2.43
N PHE A 832 27.50 -15.51 1.23
CA PHE A 832 28.32 -14.88 0.20
C PHE A 832 27.93 -13.42 0.00
N ARG A 833 28.93 -12.58 -0.25
CA ARG A 833 28.71 -11.22 -0.75
C ARG A 833 28.12 -11.27 -2.16
N SER A 834 27.51 -10.15 -2.51
CA SER A 834 26.76 -9.97 -3.72
C SER A 834 27.52 -10.35 -5.01
N GLY A 835 26.92 -11.20 -5.86
CA GLY A 835 27.51 -11.65 -7.13
C GLY A 835 28.61 -12.72 -7.02
N GLN A 836 29.06 -13.07 -5.81
CA GLN A 836 30.21 -13.97 -5.61
C GLN A 836 29.86 -15.45 -5.78
N ALA A 837 28.65 -15.88 -5.42
CA ALA A 837 28.19 -17.24 -5.72
C ALA A 837 28.08 -17.51 -7.23
N CYS A 838 27.83 -16.46 -8.03
CA CYS A 838 27.80 -16.55 -9.47
C CYS A 838 29.20 -16.78 -10.06
N LEU A 839 30.26 -16.24 -9.44
CA LEU A 839 31.63 -16.54 -9.85
C LEU A 839 31.93 -18.04 -9.76
N ILE A 840 31.46 -18.74 -8.72
CA ILE A 840 31.60 -20.21 -8.63
C ILE A 840 30.80 -20.91 -9.74
N SER A 841 29.59 -20.41 -10.02
CA SER A 841 28.71 -20.98 -11.05
C SER A 841 29.18 -20.71 -12.49
N VAL A 842 29.98 -19.67 -12.72
CA VAL A 842 30.48 -19.22 -14.03
C VAL A 842 31.93 -19.64 -14.28
N ILE A 843 32.65 -20.10 -13.24
CA ILE A 843 33.91 -20.84 -13.40
C ILE A 843 33.65 -22.21 -14.06
N TYR A 844 32.40 -22.69 -14.01
CA TYR A 844 31.90 -23.82 -14.81
C TYR A 844 31.71 -23.45 -16.29
#